data_AF-A0A974DEJ6-F1
#
_entry.id   AF-A0A974DEJ6-F1
#
_cell.length_a   1.000
_cell.length_b   1.000
_cell.length_c   1.000
_cell.angle_alpha   90.00
_cell.angle_beta   90.00
_cell.angle_gamma   90.00
#
_symmetry.space_group_name_H-M   'P 1'
#
loop_
_entity.id
_entity.type
_entity.pdbx_description
1 polymer ?
#
loop_
_entity_poly.entity_id
_entity_poly.type
_entity_poly.pdbx_seq_one_letter_code
_entity_poly.pdbx_strand_id
1 'polypeptide(L)'
;MIVHITNINDETPYFIGTTSTYTIPEEQFPGTVVATVTAADPDADGSINTLLYSINTPTEYFTINQLTGVIQIAMLIDRDANPLRLHPNITLEIQVRDSPSGGHSNTTLLTFIIEDLNDNPPTCVQYAYSIAVPETEPLNTVLKNLALDCNDIDVQAPNNLFNFTGISGLGSNQRFQLSPSGSGNIMLIGDLNFEAPNNLAVGNEYSLTVAIQDIAWPYYTTYIYVYVKTTPVNEYPPVFNSSSYVFNVSELSPPGSKIGQVYATDLDYPYIGITYSIAAGGSTLGATNIFWIDPNSGNLQLVNYADYETTPKYIFTVQATDPGSKMSTASVTVNILEANDEKPKCLPNYYSLAVPVNQAVGTNIQNFKLTCTDRDSGPTSFQYFINSGNINNHFAFSPSAGSNITSLMLTNPFDYSSGGDTTWNYNLIVYITDGNLLSAKATGLIQTGTVSLFISVYVPGLTTLTTTTTPQNVYVTQTLNAYSATAWYVPFVITLGSLLLLGLLGLLIYLLAKYCPCRASPQPDTEMLIPPEKKKVKHDVFWEMTKINTVFDGEAQDPITGRIYEYNSKSGARRWKDTQQPIESGQTLPQVAVLPVGTTQPPESTVKAVTPRGTPNKREKTPTNPIKSEENAKPATPKETTPKTQPEKPITPNKLQTPREPSPYAEPVRPNRSPLSPRRSPKVYPNVPNTPF
;
A
#
# COMPACT_ATOMS: atom_id res chain seq x y z
N MET A 1 -8.43 131.45 10.67
CA MET A 1 -8.12 130.61 9.49
C MET A 1 -8.46 129.18 9.86
N ILE A 2 -9.28 128.50 9.06
CA ILE A 2 -9.53 127.06 9.21
C ILE A 2 -8.74 126.40 8.09
N VAL A 3 -7.91 125.42 8.43
CA VAL A 3 -7.19 124.59 7.46
C VAL A 3 -7.98 123.29 7.35
N HIS A 4 -8.57 123.04 6.19
CA HIS A 4 -9.08 121.71 5.86
C HIS A 4 -7.91 120.86 5.39
N ILE A 5 -7.59 119.82 6.15
CA ILE A 5 -6.71 118.74 5.68
C ILE A 5 -7.60 117.82 4.86
N THR A 6 -7.27 117.64 3.58
CA THR A 6 -7.85 116.59 2.74
C THR A 6 -6.99 115.36 2.87
N ASN A 7 -7.59 114.27 3.34
CA ASN A 7 -6.99 112.94 3.26
C ASN A 7 -6.69 112.60 1.79
N ILE A 8 -5.55 111.97 1.52
CA ILE A 8 -5.10 111.50 0.21
C ILE A 8 -4.63 110.06 0.38
N ASN A 9 -4.65 109.28 -0.70
CA ASN A 9 -4.29 107.87 -0.68
C ASN A 9 -2.76 107.69 -0.78
N ASP A 10 -2.00 108.11 0.25
CA ASP A 10 -0.52 108.06 0.26
C ASP A 10 0.11 106.99 1.19
N GLU A 11 -0.69 106.29 2.02
CA GLU A 11 -0.28 105.09 2.75
C GLU A 11 -0.68 103.79 2.01
N THR A 12 -0.29 102.63 2.55
CA THR A 12 -0.56 101.31 1.94
C THR A 12 -1.31 100.40 2.92
N PRO A 13 -2.35 99.66 2.48
CA PRO A 13 -3.11 98.78 3.35
C PRO A 13 -2.24 97.64 3.92
N TYR A 14 -2.49 97.25 5.17
CA TYR A 14 -1.74 96.20 5.86
C TYR A 14 -2.66 95.19 6.54
N PHE A 15 -2.26 93.92 6.54
CA PHE A 15 -3.02 92.86 7.17
C PHE A 15 -2.96 92.96 8.70
N ILE A 16 -4.13 92.87 9.34
CA ILE A 16 -4.28 92.79 10.80
C ILE A 16 -4.37 91.31 11.17
N GLY A 17 -3.30 90.77 11.73
CA GLY A 17 -3.24 89.40 12.22
C GLY A 17 -1.86 88.76 12.02
N THR A 18 -1.63 87.63 12.70
CA THR A 18 -0.37 86.87 12.63
C THR A 18 -0.56 85.41 12.18
N THR A 19 -1.80 85.01 11.85
CA THR A 19 -2.14 83.64 11.47
C THR A 19 -1.85 83.38 10.00
N SER A 20 -0.62 82.95 9.68
CA SER A 20 -0.22 82.55 8.32
C SER A 20 -0.47 81.07 7.99
N THR A 21 -0.91 80.27 8.96
CA THR A 21 -1.21 78.85 8.77
C THR A 21 -2.57 78.51 9.37
N TYR A 22 -3.37 77.80 8.59
CA TYR A 22 -4.66 77.23 8.98
C TYR A 22 -4.59 75.71 8.80
N THR A 23 -5.27 74.98 9.67
CA THR A 23 -5.44 73.53 9.53
C THR A 23 -6.93 73.26 9.38
N ILE A 24 -7.29 72.48 8.36
CA ILE A 24 -8.67 72.09 8.08
C ILE A 24 -8.72 70.60 7.76
N PRO A 25 -9.72 69.84 8.23
CA PRO A 25 -9.98 68.50 7.70
C PRO A 25 -10.38 68.59 6.23
N GLU A 26 -10.31 67.45 5.54
CA GLU A 26 -10.90 67.25 4.23
C GLU A 26 -12.44 67.10 4.28
N GLU A 27 -13.06 66.72 3.15
CA GLU A 27 -14.52 66.54 2.98
C GLU A 27 -15.37 67.75 3.41
N GLN A 28 -14.79 68.95 3.39
CA GLN A 28 -15.52 70.17 3.71
C GLN A 28 -16.40 70.61 2.55
N PHE A 29 -17.70 70.77 2.82
CA PHE A 29 -18.67 71.16 1.80
C PHE A 29 -18.39 72.58 1.25
N PRO A 30 -18.58 72.82 -0.06
CA PRO A 30 -18.52 74.16 -0.65
C PRO A 30 -19.39 75.18 0.10
N GLY A 31 -18.82 76.37 0.34
CA GLY A 31 -19.39 77.42 1.18
C GLY A 31 -18.93 77.38 2.66
N THR A 32 -18.27 76.32 3.11
CA THR A 32 -17.69 76.26 4.48
C THR A 32 -16.63 77.36 4.65
N VAL A 33 -16.75 78.16 5.72
CA VAL A 33 -15.78 79.23 6.05
C VAL A 33 -14.57 78.61 6.75
N VAL A 34 -13.37 78.84 6.21
CA VAL A 34 -12.11 78.25 6.70
C VAL A 34 -11.14 79.27 7.30
N ALA A 35 -11.21 80.53 6.85
CA ALA A 35 -10.41 81.62 7.37
C ALA A 35 -11.13 82.96 7.17
N THR A 36 -10.65 84.01 7.80
CA THR A 36 -11.05 85.40 7.50
C THR A 36 -9.83 86.28 7.66
N VAL A 37 -9.49 87.01 6.59
CA VAL A 37 -8.29 87.84 6.53
C VAL A 37 -8.70 89.29 6.70
N THR A 38 -8.31 89.90 7.81
CA THR A 38 -8.56 91.31 8.09
C THR A 38 -7.37 92.18 7.68
N ALA A 39 -7.65 93.39 7.20
CA ALA A 39 -6.68 94.42 6.93
C ALA A 39 -7.20 95.79 7.36
N ALA A 40 -6.29 96.74 7.55
CA ALA A 40 -6.59 98.15 7.77
C ALA A 40 -5.78 99.01 6.80
N ASP A 41 -6.29 100.23 6.61
CA ASP A 41 -5.62 101.28 5.87
C ASP A 41 -5.51 102.51 6.78
N PRO A 42 -4.34 103.16 6.91
CA PRO A 42 -4.23 104.44 7.60
C PRO A 42 -5.12 105.53 6.97
N ASP A 43 -5.37 105.47 5.67
CA ASP A 43 -6.12 106.48 4.91
C ASP A 43 -7.64 106.26 4.99
N ALA A 44 -8.11 105.22 5.68
CA ALA A 44 -9.53 104.98 5.89
C ALA A 44 -10.11 105.86 7.01
N ASP A 45 -10.94 106.84 6.64
CA ASP A 45 -11.76 107.69 7.54
C ASP A 45 -12.86 106.89 8.30
N GLY A 46 -12.49 105.84 9.03
CA GLY A 46 -13.39 104.93 9.77
C GLY A 46 -14.31 104.06 8.90
N SER A 47 -14.18 104.12 7.57
CA SER A 47 -15.05 103.41 6.62
C SER A 47 -14.41 102.11 6.13
N ILE A 48 -14.83 100.98 6.69
CA ILE A 48 -14.27 99.62 6.45
C ILE A 48 -14.49 99.10 5.00
N ASN A 49 -15.18 99.86 4.14
CA ASN A 49 -15.77 99.38 2.88
C ASN A 49 -14.95 99.72 1.61
N THR A 50 -13.74 100.25 1.74
CA THR A 50 -12.84 100.53 0.60
C THR A 50 -11.94 99.34 0.24
N LEU A 51 -11.60 98.49 1.22
CA LEU A 51 -10.66 97.40 1.05
C LEU A 51 -11.22 96.26 0.19
N LEU A 52 -10.48 95.89 -0.84
CA LEU A 52 -10.80 94.82 -1.78
C LEU A 52 -9.82 93.66 -1.62
N TYR A 53 -10.34 92.49 -1.24
CA TYR A 53 -9.58 91.26 -1.03
C TYR A 53 -9.61 90.36 -2.28
N SER A 54 -8.50 89.71 -2.61
CA SER A 54 -8.40 88.77 -3.74
C SER A 54 -7.36 87.68 -3.47
N ILE A 55 -7.56 86.49 -4.06
CA ILE A 55 -6.54 85.43 -4.12
C ILE A 55 -5.78 85.60 -5.45
N ASN A 56 -4.45 85.72 -5.40
CA ASN A 56 -3.60 85.80 -6.59
C ASN A 56 -3.12 84.41 -7.07
N THR A 57 -3.06 83.42 -6.17
CA THR A 57 -2.69 82.04 -6.52
C THR A 57 -3.84 81.33 -7.24
N PRO A 58 -3.63 80.72 -8.42
CA PRO A 58 -4.63 79.87 -9.05
C PRO A 58 -5.02 78.71 -8.14
N THR A 59 -6.31 78.61 -7.80
CA THR A 59 -6.86 77.53 -6.97
C THR A 59 -8.34 77.28 -7.33
N GLU A 60 -8.76 76.03 -7.23
CA GLU A 60 -10.16 75.61 -7.41
C GLU A 60 -10.83 75.30 -6.06
N TYR A 61 -10.03 75.11 -5.00
CA TYR A 61 -10.49 74.70 -3.66
C TYR A 61 -11.02 75.86 -2.81
N PHE A 62 -10.57 77.10 -3.05
CA PHE A 62 -10.88 78.26 -2.20
C PHE A 62 -11.40 79.45 -2.99
N THR A 63 -12.31 80.20 -2.38
CA THR A 63 -12.75 81.53 -2.83
C THR A 63 -12.66 82.53 -1.69
N ILE A 64 -12.52 83.82 -1.99
CA ILE A 64 -12.50 84.91 -1.00
C ILE A 64 -13.60 85.92 -1.31
N ASN A 65 -14.34 86.33 -0.27
CA ASN A 65 -15.29 87.42 -0.39
C ASN A 65 -14.54 88.75 -0.50
N GLN A 66 -14.64 89.40 -1.66
CA GLN A 66 -13.90 90.61 -2.00
C GLN A 66 -14.11 91.77 -1.01
N LEU A 67 -15.24 91.84 -0.30
CA LEU A 67 -15.56 92.95 0.61
C LEU A 67 -15.37 92.62 2.10
N THR A 68 -15.21 91.34 2.46
CA THR A 68 -15.14 90.92 3.88
C THR A 68 -13.90 90.12 4.24
N GLY A 69 -13.07 89.73 3.26
CA GLY A 69 -11.87 88.92 3.50
C GLY A 69 -12.14 87.49 3.98
N VAL A 70 -13.41 87.07 4.03
CA VAL A 70 -13.82 85.72 4.42
C VAL A 70 -13.42 84.73 3.32
N ILE A 71 -12.64 83.70 3.66
CA ILE A 71 -12.24 82.62 2.76
C ILE A 71 -13.17 81.42 2.98
N GLN A 72 -13.71 80.89 1.89
CA GLN A 72 -14.62 79.76 1.87
C GLN A 72 -14.10 78.65 0.95
N ILE A 73 -14.49 77.42 1.23
CA ILE A 73 -14.34 76.30 0.30
C ILE A 73 -15.16 76.57 -0.97
N ALA A 74 -14.55 76.39 -2.14
CA ALA A 74 -15.20 76.52 -3.45
C ALA A 74 -15.47 75.14 -4.09
N MET A 75 -14.60 74.16 -3.86
CA MET A 75 -14.73 72.78 -4.31
C MET A 75 -14.32 71.84 -3.17
N LEU A 76 -14.93 70.64 -3.11
CA LEU A 76 -14.59 69.59 -2.16
C LEU A 76 -13.09 69.33 -2.16
N ILE A 77 -12.51 69.19 -0.97
CA ILE A 77 -11.09 68.87 -0.78
C ILE A 77 -11.03 67.39 -0.42
N ASP A 78 -10.36 66.61 -1.27
CA ASP A 78 -10.05 65.19 -1.15
C ASP A 78 -8.52 65.09 -1.01
N ARG A 79 -8.04 64.59 0.13
CA ARG A 79 -6.62 64.49 0.48
C ARG A 79 -5.98 63.23 -0.09
N ASP A 80 -6.78 62.19 -0.33
CA ASP A 80 -6.32 60.92 -0.89
C ASP A 80 -6.02 60.99 -2.39
N ALA A 81 -6.64 61.94 -3.09
CA ALA A 81 -6.34 62.29 -4.45
C ALA A 81 -4.97 62.98 -4.60
N ASN A 82 -4.37 62.79 -5.78
CA ASN A 82 -3.24 63.62 -6.20
C ASN A 82 -3.77 65.01 -6.63
N PRO A 83 -3.13 66.12 -6.24
CA PRO A 83 -1.78 66.19 -5.65
C PRO A 83 -1.70 66.17 -4.12
N LEU A 84 -2.83 66.32 -3.41
CA LEU A 84 -2.84 66.55 -1.96
C LEU A 84 -2.27 65.36 -1.17
N ARG A 85 -2.42 64.14 -1.69
CA ARG A 85 -1.80 62.90 -1.19
C ARG A 85 -0.28 62.99 -0.97
N LEU A 86 0.40 63.76 -1.81
CA LEU A 86 1.84 63.97 -1.70
C LEU A 86 2.18 65.31 -1.03
N HIS A 87 1.28 66.28 -1.15
CA HIS A 87 1.48 67.68 -0.79
C HIS A 87 0.22 68.26 -0.10
N PRO A 88 -0.01 67.95 1.20
CA PRO A 88 -1.22 68.34 1.94
C PRO A 88 -1.28 69.84 2.30
N ASN A 89 -0.43 70.67 1.68
CA ASN A 89 -0.28 72.10 1.99
C ASN A 89 -0.66 72.93 0.77
N ILE A 90 -1.74 73.70 0.86
CA ILE A 90 -2.17 74.66 -0.17
C ILE A 90 -1.81 76.07 0.30
N THR A 91 -0.78 76.68 -0.29
CA THR A 91 -0.41 78.08 0.00
C THR A 91 -1.08 79.04 -0.98
N LEU A 92 -1.82 80.02 -0.45
CA LEU A 92 -2.46 81.10 -1.19
C LEU A 92 -1.75 82.43 -0.92
N GLU A 93 -1.41 83.17 -1.98
CA GLU A 93 -1.14 84.60 -1.90
C GLU A 93 -2.47 85.36 -1.87
N ILE A 94 -2.75 86.02 -0.75
CA ILE A 94 -3.89 86.91 -0.57
C ILE A 94 -3.41 88.34 -0.79
N GLN A 95 -4.03 89.08 -1.70
CA GLN A 95 -3.79 90.50 -1.92
C GLN A 95 -4.97 91.32 -1.36
N VAL A 96 -4.64 92.43 -0.70
CA VAL A 96 -5.59 93.50 -0.37
C VAL A 96 -5.23 94.77 -1.15
N ARG A 97 -6.23 95.52 -1.59
CA ARG A 97 -6.10 96.83 -2.25
C ARG A 97 -7.06 97.85 -1.66
N ASP A 98 -6.69 99.11 -1.70
CA ASP A 98 -7.48 100.27 -1.25
C ASP A 98 -8.55 100.74 -2.26
N SER A 99 -8.37 100.40 -3.54
CA SER A 99 -9.10 100.97 -4.68
C SER A 99 -9.36 99.93 -5.78
N PRO A 100 -10.52 99.98 -6.46
CA PRO A 100 -10.78 99.17 -7.66
C PRO A 100 -9.77 99.37 -8.80
N SER A 101 -9.11 100.54 -8.86
CA SER A 101 -8.17 100.86 -9.94
C SER A 101 -7.15 101.91 -9.52
N GLY A 102 -5.86 101.53 -9.54
CA GLY A 102 -4.73 102.47 -9.50
C GLY A 102 -4.28 102.97 -8.12
N GLY A 103 -4.78 102.39 -7.03
CA GLY A 103 -4.24 102.62 -5.68
C GLY A 103 -3.21 101.55 -5.24
N HIS A 104 -2.86 101.57 -3.96
CA HIS A 104 -1.85 100.72 -3.34
C HIS A 104 -2.38 99.31 -3.01
N SER A 105 -1.44 98.40 -2.73
CA SER A 105 -1.78 97.01 -2.44
C SER A 105 -0.69 96.31 -1.65
N ASN A 106 -1.08 95.28 -0.90
CA ASN A 106 -0.20 94.48 -0.08
C ASN A 106 -0.59 93.00 -0.17
N THR A 107 0.38 92.09 0.03
CA THR A 107 0.24 90.64 -0.16
C THR A 107 0.70 89.87 1.08
N THR A 108 -0.04 88.83 1.45
CA THR A 108 0.34 87.89 2.51
C THR A 108 0.17 86.45 2.04
N LEU A 109 0.96 85.52 2.61
CA LEU A 109 0.87 84.10 2.32
C LEU A 109 0.11 83.39 3.44
N LEU A 110 -0.97 82.69 3.08
CA LEU A 110 -1.71 81.81 3.97
C LEU A 110 -1.53 80.35 3.51
N THR A 111 -1.07 79.47 4.39
CA THR A 111 -0.98 78.02 4.09
C THR A 111 -2.10 77.27 4.79
N PHE A 112 -2.92 76.57 4.01
CA PHE A 112 -3.91 75.61 4.50
C PHE A 112 -3.28 74.22 4.51
N ILE A 113 -3.19 73.60 5.69
CA ILE A 113 -2.77 72.21 5.88
C ILE A 113 -4.04 71.37 5.93
N ILE A 114 -4.13 70.37 5.07
CA ILE A 114 -5.27 69.44 5.02
C ILE A 114 -5.00 68.28 6.00
N GLU A 115 -5.90 68.10 6.96
CA GLU A 115 -5.94 66.98 7.89
C GLU A 115 -6.66 65.77 7.28
N ASP A 116 -6.12 64.59 7.60
CA ASP A 116 -6.59 63.27 7.18
C ASP A 116 -7.88 62.91 7.93
N LEU A 117 -8.91 62.49 7.21
CA LEU A 117 -10.06 61.78 7.79
C LEU A 117 -9.93 60.27 7.60
N ASN A 118 -10.84 59.51 8.21
CA ASN A 118 -11.06 58.09 7.92
C ASN A 118 -12.44 57.98 7.25
N ASP A 119 -12.46 58.16 5.94
CA ASP A 119 -13.65 57.97 5.10
C ASP A 119 -13.49 56.86 4.07
N ASN A 120 -12.27 56.33 3.86
CA ASN A 120 -12.06 55.11 3.09
C ASN A 120 -12.00 53.88 3.99
N PRO A 121 -12.81 52.84 3.74
CA PRO A 121 -12.69 51.56 4.43
C PRO A 121 -11.62 50.65 3.80
N PRO A 122 -11.04 49.71 4.56
CA PRO A 122 -9.93 48.89 4.12
C PRO A 122 -10.38 47.89 3.05
N THR A 123 -9.77 48.01 1.87
CA THR A 123 -10.12 47.23 0.69
C THR A 123 -9.17 46.05 0.48
N CYS A 124 -9.66 44.97 -0.14
CA CYS A 124 -8.85 43.80 -0.47
C CYS A 124 -9.07 43.34 -1.91
N VAL A 125 -8.01 42.82 -2.51
CA VAL A 125 -8.02 42.23 -3.87
C VAL A 125 -8.92 41.00 -3.91
N GLN A 126 -9.01 40.24 -2.81
CA GLN A 126 -9.90 39.08 -2.67
C GLN A 126 -10.48 38.99 -1.25
N TYR A 127 -11.75 38.61 -1.17
CA TYR A 127 -12.49 38.37 0.10
C TYR A 127 -12.80 36.88 0.35
N ALA A 128 -12.33 35.99 -0.51
CA ALA A 128 -12.53 34.54 -0.40
C ALA A 128 -11.28 33.79 -0.87
N TYR A 129 -10.75 32.90 -0.02
CA TYR A 129 -9.54 32.11 -0.30
C TYR A 129 -9.82 30.61 -0.10
N SER A 130 -9.19 29.77 -0.92
CA SER A 130 -9.16 28.31 -0.73
C SER A 130 -7.70 27.86 -0.63
N ILE A 131 -7.36 27.14 0.45
CA ILE A 131 -6.01 26.69 0.75
C ILE A 131 -6.02 25.18 0.91
N ALA A 132 -5.20 24.47 0.13
CA ALA A 132 -4.96 23.04 0.31
C ALA A 132 -3.76 22.84 1.25
N VAL A 133 -3.91 22.03 2.29
CA VAL A 133 -2.88 21.83 3.33
C VAL A 133 -2.75 20.32 3.63
N PRO A 134 -1.56 19.72 3.64
CA PRO A 134 -1.41 18.32 4.03
C PRO A 134 -1.75 18.13 5.50
N GLU A 135 -2.30 16.97 5.87
CA GLU A 135 -2.62 16.70 7.28
C GLU A 135 -1.39 16.69 8.21
N THR A 136 -0.24 16.36 7.63
CA THR A 136 1.10 16.36 8.26
C THR A 136 1.71 17.76 8.39
N GLU A 137 1.00 18.84 8.05
CA GLU A 137 1.56 20.19 8.09
C GLU A 137 2.01 20.57 9.52
N PRO A 138 3.26 21.01 9.73
CA PRO A 138 3.76 21.30 11.07
C PRO A 138 2.98 22.40 11.80
N LEU A 139 2.88 22.29 13.12
CA LEU A 139 2.28 23.33 13.95
C LEU A 139 3.11 24.63 13.91
N ASN A 140 2.43 25.77 14.02
CA ASN A 140 2.95 27.13 13.90
C ASN A 140 3.36 27.56 12.47
N THR A 141 2.91 26.82 11.45
CA THR A 141 3.03 27.23 10.04
C THR A 141 2.03 28.32 9.70
N VAL A 142 2.44 29.31 8.90
CA VAL A 142 1.55 30.38 8.41
C VAL A 142 1.00 29.97 7.05
N LEU A 143 -0.30 29.65 7.02
CA LEU A 143 -1.00 29.12 5.85
C LEU A 143 -1.35 30.21 4.83
N LYS A 144 -1.63 31.43 5.31
CA LYS A 144 -1.89 32.62 4.48
C LYS A 144 -1.62 33.89 5.30
N ASN A 145 -0.92 34.84 4.69
CA ASN A 145 -0.90 36.23 5.12
C ASN A 145 -1.95 37.01 4.31
N LEU A 146 -2.93 37.60 4.99
CA LEU A 146 -3.99 38.41 4.39
C LEU A 146 -3.58 39.88 4.18
N ALA A 147 -2.62 40.40 4.97
CA ALA A 147 -2.16 41.79 4.90
C ALA A 147 -1.38 42.12 3.60
N LEU A 148 -1.03 41.13 2.79
CA LEU A 148 -0.42 41.31 1.47
C LEU A 148 -1.45 41.61 0.37
N ASP A 149 -2.73 41.31 0.62
CA ASP A 149 -3.81 41.38 -0.36
C ASP A 149 -4.82 42.50 -0.03
N CYS A 150 -4.57 43.26 1.04
CA CYS A 150 -5.44 44.32 1.56
C CYS A 150 -4.66 45.62 1.77
N ASN A 151 -5.32 46.75 1.52
CA ASN A 151 -4.75 48.07 1.63
C ASN A 151 -5.84 49.09 2.00
N ASP A 152 -5.49 50.03 2.87
CA ASP A 152 -6.28 51.24 3.07
C ASP A 152 -5.71 52.37 2.22
N ILE A 153 -6.59 53.17 1.60
CA ILE A 153 -6.14 54.25 0.74
C ILE A 153 -5.96 55.58 1.48
N ASP A 154 -6.40 55.74 2.73
CA ASP A 154 -6.13 56.93 3.55
C ASP A 154 -4.61 57.29 3.56
N VAL A 155 -4.23 58.56 3.73
CA VAL A 155 -2.82 58.99 3.63
C VAL A 155 -2.03 58.80 4.92
N GLN A 156 -2.64 58.92 6.10
CA GLN A 156 -1.91 59.08 7.36
C GLN A 156 -2.38 58.16 8.49
N ALA A 157 -1.42 57.65 9.28
CA ALA A 157 -1.73 56.93 10.50
C ALA A 157 -2.33 57.89 11.55
N PRO A 158 -3.41 57.51 12.26
CA PRO A 158 -3.92 56.15 12.43
C PRO A 158 -5.02 55.71 11.45
N ASN A 159 -5.44 56.57 10.51
CA ASN A 159 -6.59 56.34 9.66
C ASN A 159 -6.33 55.17 8.71
N ASN A 160 -5.22 55.23 7.97
CA ASN A 160 -4.76 54.16 7.08
C ASN A 160 -4.24 52.87 7.74
N LEU A 161 -4.60 52.61 9.00
CA LEU A 161 -4.19 51.43 9.75
C LEU A 161 -5.40 50.60 10.19
N PHE A 162 -5.42 49.36 9.73
CA PHE A 162 -6.43 48.34 10.06
C PHE A 162 -5.81 47.11 10.75
N ASN A 163 -6.64 46.33 11.43
CA ASN A 163 -6.28 45.08 12.10
C ASN A 163 -7.14 43.91 11.62
N PHE A 164 -6.52 42.74 11.49
CA PHE A 164 -7.22 41.47 11.30
C PHE A 164 -7.61 40.85 12.65
N THR A 165 -8.89 40.56 12.84
CA THR A 165 -9.46 40.05 14.10
C THR A 165 -10.51 38.95 13.86
N GLY A 166 -11.14 38.44 14.93
CA GLY A 166 -12.39 37.69 14.83
C GLY A 166 -12.34 36.30 14.18
N ILE A 167 -11.17 35.66 14.05
CA ILE A 167 -11.02 34.33 13.42
C ILE A 167 -11.97 33.30 14.04
N SER A 168 -12.97 32.88 13.26
CA SER A 168 -14.09 32.06 13.75
C SER A 168 -14.74 31.28 12.60
N GLY A 169 -15.49 30.20 12.91
CA GLY A 169 -16.28 29.46 11.92
C GLY A 169 -16.30 27.95 12.16
N LEU A 170 -16.80 27.18 11.19
CA LEU A 170 -16.88 25.73 11.31
C LEU A 170 -15.47 25.11 11.39
N GLY A 171 -15.19 24.43 12.50
CA GLY A 171 -13.92 23.75 12.75
C GLY A 171 -12.77 24.67 13.18
N SER A 172 -12.97 25.99 13.35
CA SER A 172 -11.89 26.89 13.80
C SER A 172 -11.43 26.62 15.24
N ASN A 173 -12.21 25.84 16.01
CA ASN A 173 -12.00 25.51 17.42
C ASN A 173 -10.59 24.93 17.70
N GLN A 174 -9.67 25.79 18.15
CA GLN A 174 -8.31 25.42 18.57
C GLN A 174 -7.40 24.87 17.45
N ARG A 175 -7.77 25.05 16.17
CA ARG A 175 -6.96 24.58 15.02
C ARG A 175 -6.23 25.70 14.29
N PHE A 176 -6.81 26.91 14.24
CA PHE A 176 -6.23 28.08 13.56
C PHE A 176 -6.25 29.31 14.45
N GLN A 177 -5.26 30.18 14.29
CA GLN A 177 -5.14 31.45 15.03
C GLN A 177 -4.56 32.56 14.14
N LEU A 178 -4.95 33.82 14.37
CA LEU A 178 -4.24 34.98 13.83
C LEU A 178 -3.01 35.27 14.70
N SER A 179 -1.81 35.09 14.15
CA SER A 179 -0.55 35.13 14.92
C SER A 179 0.59 35.79 14.15
N PRO A 180 1.14 36.94 14.61
CA PRO A 180 0.68 37.73 15.75
C PRO A 180 -0.74 38.29 15.60
N SER A 181 -1.40 38.62 16.71
CA SER A 181 -2.69 39.30 16.71
C SER A 181 -2.66 40.56 15.84
N GLY A 182 -3.73 40.83 15.08
CA GLY A 182 -3.81 41.97 14.17
C GLY A 182 -3.14 41.77 12.81
N SER A 183 -2.13 40.89 12.70
CA SER A 183 -1.23 40.83 11.53
C SER A 183 -1.77 40.21 10.24
N GLY A 184 -2.95 39.59 10.25
CA GLY A 184 -3.52 38.89 9.09
C GLY A 184 -2.87 37.55 8.75
N ASN A 185 -1.85 37.10 9.51
CA ASN A 185 -1.25 35.78 9.36
C ASN A 185 -2.14 34.70 9.99
N ILE A 186 -2.79 33.86 9.17
CA ILE A 186 -3.50 32.66 9.62
C ILE A 186 -2.46 31.57 9.86
N MET A 187 -2.34 31.13 11.12
CA MET A 187 -1.36 30.16 11.60
C MET A 187 -2.06 28.87 12.07
N LEU A 188 -1.49 27.71 11.73
CA LEU A 188 -1.94 26.41 12.21
C LEU A 188 -1.47 26.18 13.66
N ILE A 189 -2.38 25.81 14.57
CA ILE A 189 -2.08 25.60 16.01
C ILE A 189 -2.57 24.25 16.58
N GLY A 190 -3.38 23.50 15.82
CA GLY A 190 -3.74 22.12 16.11
C GLY A 190 -3.39 21.22 14.93
N ASP A 191 -3.55 19.90 15.08
CA ASP A 191 -3.35 18.93 14.00
C ASP A 191 -4.30 19.16 12.81
N LEU A 192 -4.19 18.35 11.76
CA LEU A 192 -5.17 18.30 10.67
C LEU A 192 -5.61 16.86 10.31
N ASN A 193 -5.24 15.86 11.13
CA ASN A 193 -5.35 14.41 10.86
C ASN A 193 -6.65 14.01 10.16
N PHE A 194 -6.52 13.38 8.99
CA PHE A 194 -7.61 13.17 8.05
C PHE A 194 -8.48 11.96 8.44
N GLU A 195 -7.94 11.02 9.23
CA GLU A 195 -8.65 9.87 9.80
C GLU A 195 -9.52 10.25 11.01
N ALA A 196 -9.16 11.28 11.77
CA ALA A 196 -9.77 11.59 13.06
C ALA A 196 -11.26 11.97 12.93
N PRO A 197 -12.21 11.12 13.37
CA PRO A 197 -13.65 11.38 13.17
C PRO A 197 -14.19 12.57 13.99
N ASN A 198 -13.37 13.11 14.89
CA ASN A 198 -13.68 14.26 15.73
C ASN A 198 -13.28 15.60 15.08
N ASN A 199 -12.58 15.59 13.93
CA ASN A 199 -12.25 16.81 13.21
C ASN A 199 -13.54 17.36 12.59
N LEU A 200 -14.04 18.46 13.15
CA LEU A 200 -15.41 18.99 13.01
C LEU A 200 -15.78 19.50 11.61
N ALA A 201 -14.93 19.27 10.62
CA ALA A 201 -15.02 19.72 9.25
C ALA A 201 -15.72 18.66 8.39
N VAL A 202 -16.88 18.98 7.81
CA VAL A 202 -17.66 18.05 6.98
C VAL A 202 -16.88 17.77 5.68
N GLY A 203 -16.15 16.65 5.66
CA GLY A 203 -15.25 16.29 4.55
C GLY A 203 -13.85 16.89 4.65
N ASN A 204 -13.36 17.17 5.87
CA ASN A 204 -12.03 17.73 6.14
C ASN A 204 -11.76 19.10 5.46
N GLU A 205 -12.81 19.91 5.34
CA GLU A 205 -12.78 21.29 4.89
C GLU A 205 -13.29 22.25 5.99
N TYR A 206 -12.40 23.12 6.48
CA TYR A 206 -12.62 24.08 7.55
C TYR A 206 -13.00 25.44 6.96
N SER A 207 -14.09 26.04 7.43
CA SER A 207 -14.53 27.36 6.95
C SER A 207 -14.24 28.43 8.01
N LEU A 208 -13.29 29.32 7.74
CA LEU A 208 -12.88 30.41 8.60
C LEU A 208 -13.45 31.73 8.08
N THR A 209 -13.83 32.62 9.00
CA THR A 209 -14.17 34.02 8.76
C THR A 209 -13.21 34.88 9.57
N VAL A 210 -12.61 35.87 8.95
CA VAL A 210 -11.70 36.84 9.56
C VAL A 210 -12.28 38.23 9.33
N ALA A 211 -12.37 39.04 10.38
CA ALA A 211 -12.77 40.44 10.28
C ALA A 211 -11.55 41.32 9.99
N ILE A 212 -11.73 42.37 9.19
CA ILE A 212 -10.79 43.48 9.02
C ILE A 212 -11.50 44.72 9.56
N GLN A 213 -10.83 45.49 10.41
CA GLN A 213 -11.42 46.66 11.08
C GLN A 213 -10.35 47.72 11.36
N ASP A 214 -10.75 48.99 11.25
CA ASP A 214 -9.86 50.14 11.38
C ASP A 214 -9.49 50.47 12.82
N ILE A 215 -8.37 51.17 12.97
CA ILE A 215 -7.88 51.65 14.26
C ILE A 215 -8.38 53.08 14.54
N ALA A 216 -8.68 53.86 13.51
CA ALA A 216 -9.33 55.17 13.63
C ALA A 216 -10.86 55.08 13.62
N TRP A 217 -11.53 56.13 14.12
CA TRP A 217 -12.98 56.28 14.02
C TRP A 217 -13.33 57.15 12.80
N PRO A 218 -14.39 56.85 12.03
CA PRO A 218 -15.33 55.74 12.16
C PRO A 218 -14.71 54.36 11.89
N TYR A 219 -15.01 53.38 12.76
CA TYR A 219 -14.49 52.02 12.61
C TYR A 219 -15.28 51.27 11.52
N TYR A 220 -14.81 51.24 10.27
CA TYR A 220 -15.40 50.35 9.27
C TYR A 220 -15.01 48.91 9.57
N THR A 221 -15.77 47.95 9.02
CA THR A 221 -15.49 46.53 9.23
C THR A 221 -15.98 45.71 8.04
N THR A 222 -15.13 44.82 7.55
CA THR A 222 -15.43 43.87 6.46
C THR A 222 -14.92 42.48 6.81
N TYR A 223 -15.27 41.46 6.01
CA TYR A 223 -15.01 40.05 6.31
C TYR A 223 -14.35 39.32 5.13
N ILE A 224 -13.31 38.55 5.44
CA ILE A 224 -12.68 37.58 4.54
C ILE A 224 -13.11 36.17 4.94
N TYR A 225 -13.46 35.35 3.95
CA TYR A 225 -13.70 33.92 4.10
C TYR A 225 -12.47 33.12 3.66
N VAL A 226 -12.05 32.14 4.46
CA VAL A 226 -10.91 31.25 4.14
C VAL A 226 -11.33 29.80 4.34
N TYR A 227 -11.33 29.04 3.25
CA TYR A 227 -11.61 27.61 3.23
C TYR A 227 -10.28 26.86 3.28
N VAL A 228 -9.96 26.25 4.42
CA VAL A 228 -8.78 25.40 4.58
C VAL A 228 -9.21 23.96 4.35
N LYS A 229 -8.72 23.35 3.27
CA LYS A 229 -9.02 21.98 2.88
C LYS A 229 -7.83 21.10 3.19
N THR A 230 -7.98 20.15 4.11
CA THR A 230 -6.94 19.14 4.31
C THR A 230 -6.82 18.25 3.08
N THR A 231 -5.61 17.91 2.68
CA THR A 231 -5.32 16.85 1.70
C THR A 231 -4.72 15.64 2.41
N PRO A 232 -5.24 14.42 2.15
CA PRO A 232 -4.76 13.23 2.83
C PRO A 232 -3.32 12.88 2.44
N VAL A 233 -2.58 12.30 3.37
CA VAL A 233 -1.21 11.83 3.22
C VAL A 233 -1.17 10.36 3.64
N ASN A 234 -0.44 9.52 2.89
CA ASN A 234 -0.18 8.16 3.34
C ASN A 234 0.74 8.22 4.57
N GLU A 235 0.19 8.00 5.77
CA GLU A 235 0.89 8.11 7.06
C GLU A 235 1.10 6.73 7.70
N TYR A 236 0.10 5.86 7.64
CA TYR A 236 0.15 4.52 8.21
C TYR A 236 0.66 3.48 7.20
N PRO A 237 1.25 2.36 7.67
CA PRO A 237 1.49 1.17 6.85
C PRO A 237 0.36 0.13 7.04
N PRO A 238 0.13 -0.77 6.08
CA PRO A 238 -0.80 -1.89 6.27
C PRO A 238 -0.41 -2.75 7.48
N VAL A 239 -1.36 -3.10 8.36
CA VAL A 239 -1.13 -3.93 9.55
C VAL A 239 -1.93 -5.23 9.48
N PHE A 240 -1.24 -6.38 9.50
CA PHE A 240 -1.89 -7.69 9.62
C PHE A 240 -2.57 -7.86 11.00
N ASN A 241 -3.76 -8.45 11.03
CA ASN A 241 -4.49 -8.73 12.28
C ASN A 241 -3.86 -9.83 13.16
N SER A 242 -2.79 -10.47 12.70
CA SER A 242 -2.00 -11.47 13.41
C SER A 242 -0.60 -11.55 12.80
N SER A 243 0.43 -11.64 13.64
CA SER A 243 1.84 -11.76 13.22
C SER A 243 2.18 -13.12 12.61
N SER A 244 1.34 -14.13 12.87
CA SER A 244 1.44 -15.44 12.23
C SER A 244 0.07 -16.10 12.04
N TYR A 245 -0.03 -16.93 11.01
CA TYR A 245 -1.21 -17.73 10.67
C TYR A 245 -0.84 -19.20 10.60
N VAL A 246 -1.76 -20.07 11.00
CA VAL A 246 -1.63 -21.53 10.86
C VAL A 246 -2.85 -22.07 10.14
N PHE A 247 -2.62 -22.72 9.00
CA PHE A 247 -3.65 -23.41 8.22
C PHE A 247 -3.29 -24.90 8.08
N ASN A 248 -4.31 -25.72 7.81
CA ASN A 248 -4.17 -27.14 7.56
C ASN A 248 -4.83 -27.46 6.21
N VAL A 249 -4.22 -28.32 5.40
CA VAL A 249 -4.77 -28.79 4.12
C VAL A 249 -4.41 -30.27 3.94
N SER A 250 -5.32 -31.12 3.48
CA SER A 250 -4.96 -32.51 3.16
C SER A 250 -4.25 -32.57 1.81
N GLU A 251 -3.30 -33.48 1.64
CA GLU A 251 -2.65 -33.74 0.35
C GLU A 251 -3.61 -34.18 -0.76
N LEU A 252 -4.71 -34.85 -0.38
CA LEU A 252 -5.82 -35.19 -1.27
C LEU A 252 -6.57 -33.95 -1.84
N SER A 253 -6.21 -32.74 -1.42
CA SER A 253 -6.83 -31.50 -1.91
C SER A 253 -6.31 -31.16 -3.33
N PRO A 254 -7.18 -31.04 -4.34
CA PRO A 254 -6.74 -30.71 -5.69
C PRO A 254 -6.25 -29.25 -5.81
N PRO A 255 -5.43 -28.93 -6.83
CA PRO A 255 -5.14 -27.54 -7.22
C PRO A 255 -6.41 -26.69 -7.38
N GLY A 256 -6.36 -25.44 -6.92
CA GLY A 256 -7.50 -24.55 -6.77
C GLY A 256 -8.17 -24.59 -5.38
N SER A 257 -7.79 -25.53 -4.50
CA SER A 257 -8.33 -25.61 -3.15
C SER A 257 -7.96 -24.39 -2.29
N LYS A 258 -8.96 -23.71 -1.71
CA LYS A 258 -8.74 -22.63 -0.74
C LYS A 258 -8.26 -23.20 0.60
N ILE A 259 -7.08 -22.77 1.03
CA ILE A 259 -6.43 -23.18 2.28
C ILE A 259 -6.86 -22.28 3.44
N GLY A 260 -6.97 -20.97 3.18
CA GLY A 260 -7.20 -19.98 4.23
C GLY A 260 -7.29 -18.56 3.69
N GLN A 261 -7.18 -17.58 4.58
CA GLN A 261 -7.18 -16.16 4.24
C GLN A 261 -6.38 -15.40 5.30
N VAL A 262 -5.48 -14.52 4.86
CA VAL A 262 -4.81 -13.53 5.73
C VAL A 262 -5.51 -12.18 5.60
N TYR A 263 -5.41 -11.33 6.62
CA TYR A 263 -6.10 -10.06 6.65
C TYR A 263 -5.23 -8.95 7.24
N ALA A 264 -5.07 -7.88 6.47
CA ALA A 264 -4.45 -6.64 6.88
C ALA A 264 -5.43 -5.47 6.73
N THR A 265 -5.27 -4.46 7.58
CA THR A 265 -5.99 -3.19 7.55
C THR A 265 -4.99 -2.06 7.45
N ASP A 266 -5.30 -1.08 6.61
CA ASP A 266 -4.65 0.23 6.67
C ASP A 266 -5.53 1.18 7.49
N LEU A 267 -4.93 2.24 8.03
CA LEU A 267 -5.66 3.28 8.74
C LEU A 267 -5.86 4.53 7.88
N ASP A 268 -5.03 4.77 6.86
CA ASP A 268 -5.12 5.91 5.94
C ASP A 268 -6.55 6.10 5.37
N TYR A 269 -7.05 7.34 5.41
CA TYR A 269 -8.33 7.72 4.83
C TYR A 269 -8.14 8.77 3.70
N PRO A 270 -8.84 8.66 2.55
CA PRO A 270 -9.70 7.56 2.12
C PRO A 270 -8.90 6.27 1.86
N TYR A 271 -9.52 5.12 2.12
CA TYR A 271 -8.88 3.82 1.94
C TYR A 271 -8.25 3.64 0.54
N ILE A 272 -6.91 3.61 0.52
CA ILE A 272 -6.10 3.59 -0.71
C ILE A 272 -5.97 2.21 -1.36
N GLY A 273 -6.26 1.13 -0.62
CA GLY A 273 -6.10 -0.26 -1.10
C GLY A 273 -4.92 -0.98 -0.44
N ILE A 274 -4.97 -2.32 -0.45
CA ILE A 274 -3.88 -3.19 0.02
C ILE A 274 -3.68 -4.30 -1.00
N THR A 275 -2.43 -4.55 -1.38
CA THR A 275 -2.00 -5.65 -2.24
C THR A 275 -1.30 -6.72 -1.41
N TYR A 276 -1.72 -7.98 -1.53
CA TYR A 276 -1.10 -9.13 -0.85
C TYR A 276 -0.12 -9.88 -1.75
N SER A 277 0.98 -10.40 -1.18
CA SER A 277 1.96 -11.21 -1.90
C SER A 277 2.60 -12.29 -0.99
N ILE A 278 3.30 -13.26 -1.59
CA ILE A 278 4.22 -14.17 -0.88
C ILE A 278 5.64 -13.62 -1.11
N ALA A 279 6.28 -13.11 -0.06
CA ALA A 279 7.54 -12.38 -0.15
C ALA A 279 8.78 -13.28 0.02
N ALA A 280 8.68 -14.36 0.80
CA ALA A 280 9.79 -15.30 1.02
C ALA A 280 9.27 -16.68 1.46
N GLY A 281 9.95 -17.75 1.06
CA GLY A 281 9.51 -19.12 1.30
C GLY A 281 8.38 -19.56 0.35
N GLY A 282 7.83 -20.76 0.57
CA GLY A 282 6.79 -21.36 -0.28
C GLY A 282 7.32 -22.27 -1.40
N SER A 283 8.65 -22.31 -1.57
CA SER A 283 9.39 -23.27 -2.37
C SER A 283 10.60 -23.77 -1.57
N THR A 284 10.77 -25.08 -1.51
CA THR A 284 12.04 -25.74 -1.15
C THR A 284 12.86 -25.98 -2.43
N LEU A 285 14.15 -26.31 -2.31
CA LEU A 285 15.14 -26.40 -3.40
C LEU A 285 14.88 -27.44 -4.53
N GLY A 286 13.65 -27.96 -4.66
CA GLY A 286 13.19 -28.78 -5.78
C GLY A 286 11.70 -28.60 -6.15
N ALA A 287 10.96 -27.67 -5.54
CA ALA A 287 9.52 -27.52 -5.73
C ALA A 287 9.14 -26.21 -6.44
N THR A 288 8.30 -26.29 -7.48
CA THR A 288 7.52 -25.15 -7.98
C THR A 288 6.66 -24.58 -6.86
N ASN A 289 6.46 -23.26 -6.78
CA ASN A 289 5.58 -22.63 -5.78
C ASN A 289 4.21 -23.31 -5.74
N ILE A 290 3.91 -24.08 -4.68
CA ILE A 290 2.65 -24.82 -4.56
C ILE A 290 1.50 -23.96 -4.00
N PHE A 291 1.80 -22.74 -3.56
CA PHE A 291 0.81 -21.79 -3.03
C PHE A 291 0.71 -20.54 -3.90
N TRP A 292 -0.50 -20.00 -3.96
CA TRP A 292 -0.80 -18.66 -4.49
C TRP A 292 -1.66 -17.89 -3.48
N ILE A 293 -1.52 -16.57 -3.48
CA ILE A 293 -2.35 -15.66 -2.69
C ILE A 293 -3.05 -14.68 -3.62
N ASP A 294 -4.35 -14.48 -3.43
CA ASP A 294 -5.10 -13.44 -4.14
C ASP A 294 -4.62 -12.05 -3.69
N PRO A 295 -4.05 -11.23 -4.60
CA PRO A 295 -3.51 -9.94 -4.24
C PRO A 295 -4.56 -8.95 -3.70
N ASN A 296 -5.85 -9.15 -3.98
CA ASN A 296 -6.91 -8.23 -3.55
C ASN A 296 -7.58 -8.65 -2.24
N SER A 297 -7.60 -9.95 -1.94
CA SER A 297 -8.41 -10.52 -0.86
C SER A 297 -7.63 -11.29 0.21
N GLY A 298 -6.34 -11.52 0.01
CA GLY A 298 -5.50 -12.29 0.94
C GLY A 298 -5.86 -13.78 1.01
N ASN A 299 -6.70 -14.28 0.10
CA ASN A 299 -7.11 -15.68 0.04
C ASN A 299 -5.94 -16.56 -0.41
N LEU A 300 -5.54 -17.51 0.44
CA LEU A 300 -4.48 -18.47 0.16
C LEU A 300 -5.06 -19.72 -0.50
N GLN A 301 -4.48 -20.15 -1.62
CA GLN A 301 -4.88 -21.32 -2.40
C GLN A 301 -3.71 -22.23 -2.71
N LEU A 302 -4.01 -23.52 -2.88
CA LEU A 302 -3.11 -24.53 -3.41
C LEU A 302 -3.10 -24.46 -4.95
N VAL A 303 -1.93 -24.46 -5.61
CA VAL A 303 -1.82 -24.43 -7.09
C VAL A 303 -1.12 -25.66 -7.68
N ASN A 304 -0.54 -26.52 -6.86
CA ASN A 304 -0.06 -27.85 -7.23
C ASN A 304 -0.29 -28.80 -6.05
N TYR A 305 -0.36 -30.11 -6.28
CA TYR A 305 -0.59 -31.08 -5.21
C TYR A 305 0.47 -30.97 -4.11
N ALA A 306 0.02 -31.12 -2.86
CA ALA A 306 0.90 -31.33 -1.72
C ALA A 306 1.10 -32.84 -1.48
N ASP A 307 2.13 -33.20 -0.73
CA ASP A 307 2.57 -34.56 -0.47
C ASP A 307 3.27 -34.54 0.91
N TYR A 308 2.71 -35.27 1.88
CA TYR A 308 3.14 -35.27 3.29
C TYR A 308 4.45 -36.03 3.48
N GLU A 309 4.64 -37.12 2.72
CA GLU A 309 5.82 -38.00 2.71
C GLU A 309 7.12 -37.28 2.33
N THR A 310 7.04 -36.24 1.51
CA THR A 310 8.16 -35.36 1.16
C THR A 310 8.17 -34.06 1.95
N THR A 311 7.02 -33.41 2.15
CA THR A 311 6.96 -32.06 2.76
C THR A 311 5.71 -31.87 3.64
N PRO A 312 5.70 -32.41 4.87
CA PRO A 312 4.52 -32.40 5.75
C PRO A 312 4.18 -31.00 6.31
N LYS A 313 5.07 -30.02 6.12
CA LYS A 313 4.90 -28.66 6.63
C LYS A 313 5.63 -27.63 5.76
N TYR A 314 4.91 -26.57 5.40
CA TYR A 314 5.45 -25.40 4.73
C TYR A 314 5.41 -24.20 5.67
N ILE A 315 6.46 -23.37 5.62
CA ILE A 315 6.54 -22.09 6.32
C ILE A 315 7.00 -21.03 5.31
N PHE A 316 6.29 -19.92 5.24
CA PHE A 316 6.60 -18.79 4.36
C PHE A 316 6.17 -17.47 4.98
N THR A 317 6.50 -16.37 4.31
CA THR A 317 6.20 -15.01 4.73
C THR A 317 5.29 -14.38 3.68
N VAL A 318 4.09 -13.97 4.09
CA VAL A 318 3.23 -13.10 3.28
C VAL A 318 3.56 -11.64 3.57
N GLN A 319 3.24 -10.79 2.61
CA GLN A 319 3.38 -9.34 2.68
C GLN A 319 2.04 -8.68 2.33
N ALA A 320 1.78 -7.55 2.96
CA ALA A 320 0.72 -6.61 2.60
C ALA A 320 1.38 -5.26 2.29
N THR A 321 1.01 -4.66 1.15
CA THR A 321 1.64 -3.46 0.59
C THR A 321 0.58 -2.46 0.15
N ASP A 322 0.72 -1.19 0.52
CA ASP A 322 -0.15 -0.10 0.05
C ASP A 322 0.34 0.47 -1.31
N PRO A 323 -0.43 1.35 -1.99
CA PRO A 323 0.04 2.08 -3.16
C PRO A 323 1.20 3.06 -2.86
N GLY A 324 1.39 3.46 -1.60
CA GLY A 324 2.52 4.29 -1.13
C GLY A 324 3.85 3.54 -1.02
N SER A 325 3.86 2.23 -1.27
CA SER A 325 4.99 1.30 -1.08
C SER A 325 5.44 1.08 0.37
N LYS A 326 4.59 1.38 1.37
CA LYS A 326 4.80 0.85 2.73
C LYS A 326 4.26 -0.56 2.81
N MET A 327 4.85 -1.33 3.72
CA MET A 327 4.71 -2.78 3.73
C MET A 327 4.74 -3.31 5.17
N SER A 328 3.95 -4.36 5.43
CA SER A 328 4.18 -5.25 6.57
C SER A 328 4.24 -6.70 6.12
N THR A 329 4.66 -7.58 7.03
CA THR A 329 4.79 -9.02 6.78
C THR A 329 4.23 -9.84 7.92
N ALA A 330 3.78 -11.06 7.62
CA ALA A 330 3.34 -12.05 8.59
C ALA A 330 3.81 -13.45 8.17
N SER A 331 4.08 -14.32 9.15
CA SER A 331 4.47 -15.71 8.86
C SER A 331 3.24 -16.59 8.66
N VAL A 332 3.23 -17.40 7.60
CA VAL A 332 2.20 -18.42 7.37
C VAL A 332 2.83 -19.80 7.51
N THR A 333 2.23 -20.62 8.36
CA THR A 333 2.46 -22.05 8.43
C THR A 333 1.30 -22.77 7.76
N VAL A 334 1.59 -23.65 6.81
CA VAL A 334 0.63 -24.62 6.28
C VAL A 334 1.11 -26.02 6.67
N ASN A 335 0.33 -26.72 7.49
CA ASN A 335 0.57 -28.12 7.78
C ASN A 335 -0.19 -28.97 6.76
N ILE A 336 0.48 -29.97 6.18
CA ILE A 336 -0.19 -30.97 5.35
C ILE A 336 -0.82 -32.02 6.28
N LEU A 337 -2.03 -32.47 5.97
CA LEU A 337 -2.75 -33.50 6.72
C LEU A 337 -2.63 -34.85 6.00
N GLU A 338 -1.82 -35.72 6.63
CA GLU A 338 -1.64 -37.16 6.41
C GLU A 338 -2.94 -37.86 5.96
N ALA A 339 -2.86 -38.55 4.83
CA ALA A 339 -3.92 -39.38 4.24
C ALA A 339 -3.49 -40.85 4.11
N ASN A 340 -4.28 -41.67 3.40
CA ASN A 340 -3.87 -43.01 2.95
C ASN A 340 -3.98 -43.04 1.42
N ASP A 341 -2.84 -42.78 0.78
CA ASP A 341 -2.65 -42.38 -0.61
C ASP A 341 -1.63 -43.30 -1.30
N GLU A 342 -0.55 -43.65 -0.59
CA GLU A 342 0.40 -44.67 -1.02
C GLU A 342 -0.16 -46.08 -0.80
N LYS A 343 0.36 -47.04 -1.57
CA LYS A 343 -0.11 -48.43 -1.55
C LYS A 343 0.92 -49.40 -1.00
N PRO A 344 0.50 -50.51 -0.36
CA PRO A 344 1.40 -51.53 0.16
C PRO A 344 2.40 -52.06 -0.86
N LYS A 345 3.70 -51.85 -0.59
CA LYS A 345 4.80 -52.31 -1.43
C LYS A 345 5.49 -53.49 -0.75
N CYS A 346 5.43 -54.65 -1.36
CA CYS A 346 6.13 -55.86 -0.90
C CYS A 346 7.27 -56.19 -1.87
N LEU A 347 8.43 -56.57 -1.34
CA LEU A 347 9.64 -56.82 -2.13
C LEU A 347 10.29 -58.16 -1.74
N PRO A 348 10.52 -59.08 -2.70
CA PRO A 348 10.07 -59.06 -4.10
C PRO A 348 8.53 -58.99 -4.28
N ASN A 349 8.10 -58.52 -5.45
CA ASN A 349 6.68 -58.54 -5.87
C ASN A 349 6.32 -59.79 -6.70
N TYR A 350 7.30 -60.64 -7.00
CA TYR A 350 7.16 -61.93 -7.68
C TYR A 350 7.98 -63.00 -6.96
N TYR A 351 7.40 -64.19 -6.80
CA TYR A 351 8.09 -65.36 -6.25
C TYR A 351 7.82 -66.61 -7.10
N SER A 352 8.77 -67.54 -7.11
CA SER A 352 8.62 -68.87 -7.72
C SER A 352 9.02 -69.94 -6.72
N LEU A 353 8.10 -70.86 -6.40
CA LEU A 353 8.25 -71.87 -5.35
C LEU A 353 8.05 -73.29 -5.93
N ALA A 354 8.71 -74.29 -5.33
CA ALA A 354 8.58 -75.69 -5.71
C ALA A 354 8.20 -76.55 -4.49
N VAL A 355 7.02 -77.17 -4.51
CA VAL A 355 6.44 -77.86 -3.34
C VAL A 355 6.33 -79.36 -3.61
N PRO A 356 6.85 -80.23 -2.74
CA PRO A 356 6.67 -81.66 -2.93
C PRO A 356 5.20 -82.03 -2.62
N VAL A 357 4.64 -82.97 -3.37
CA VAL A 357 3.24 -83.41 -3.25
C VAL A 357 2.90 -83.94 -1.84
N ASN A 358 3.89 -84.44 -1.10
CA ASN A 358 3.76 -84.93 0.27
C ASN A 358 4.15 -83.88 1.33
N GLN A 359 4.15 -82.58 1.00
CA GLN A 359 4.31 -81.50 1.97
C GLN A 359 3.23 -81.59 3.04
N ALA A 360 3.62 -81.50 4.32
CA ALA A 360 2.69 -81.64 5.43
C ALA A 360 1.78 -80.40 5.56
N VAL A 361 0.49 -80.63 5.79
CA VAL A 361 -0.50 -79.59 6.09
C VAL A 361 -0.12 -78.85 7.38
N GLY A 362 -0.37 -77.54 7.43
CA GLY A 362 -0.01 -76.66 8.55
C GLY A 362 1.44 -76.20 8.55
N THR A 363 2.24 -76.53 7.53
CA THR A 363 3.65 -76.10 7.43
C THR A 363 3.84 -74.91 6.48
N ASN A 364 4.85 -74.08 6.77
CA ASN A 364 5.28 -72.99 5.90
C ASN A 364 6.07 -73.53 4.70
N ILE A 365 5.59 -73.23 3.50
CA ILE A 365 6.16 -73.72 2.24
C ILE A 365 7.56 -73.11 2.05
N GLN A 366 8.59 -73.96 1.98
CA GLN A 366 10.01 -73.55 1.81
C GLN A 366 10.51 -72.48 2.81
N ASN A 367 9.92 -72.36 4.00
CA ASN A 367 10.14 -71.22 4.92
C ASN A 367 9.86 -69.84 4.29
N PHE A 368 8.87 -69.77 3.39
CA PHE A 368 8.47 -68.55 2.69
C PHE A 368 8.14 -67.41 3.67
N LYS A 369 8.57 -66.20 3.29
CA LYS A 369 8.31 -64.97 4.02
C LYS A 369 8.01 -63.85 3.03
N LEU A 370 6.76 -63.41 2.98
CA LEU A 370 6.40 -62.13 2.38
C LEU A 370 6.67 -61.03 3.42
N THR A 371 7.26 -59.92 3.00
CA THR A 371 7.43 -58.72 3.83
C THR A 371 6.97 -57.51 3.03
N CYS A 372 6.11 -56.70 3.63
CA CYS A 372 5.55 -55.51 3.03
C CYS A 372 5.91 -54.26 3.83
N THR A 373 5.90 -53.13 3.13
CA THR A 373 6.16 -51.80 3.67
C THR A 373 5.17 -50.85 3.02
N ASP A 374 4.68 -49.92 3.83
CA ASP A 374 3.89 -48.78 3.40
C ASP A 374 4.60 -47.50 3.90
N ARG A 375 4.10 -46.34 3.52
CA ARG A 375 4.60 -45.05 4.02
C ARG A 375 3.65 -44.50 5.09
N ASP A 376 2.36 -44.58 4.79
CA ASP A 376 1.26 -43.99 5.54
C ASP A 376 0.82 -44.94 6.68
N SER A 377 0.98 -46.25 6.44
CA SER A 377 0.46 -47.32 7.30
C SER A 377 1.52 -48.14 8.06
N GLY A 378 1.21 -48.42 9.33
CA GLY A 378 2.12 -49.07 10.28
C GLY A 378 2.30 -50.58 10.08
N PRO A 379 3.32 -51.19 10.74
CA PRO A 379 3.67 -52.60 10.56
C PRO A 379 2.62 -53.61 11.05
N THR A 380 1.53 -53.16 11.68
CA THR A 380 0.41 -53.98 12.13
C THR A 380 -0.85 -53.84 11.28
N SER A 381 -0.87 -52.95 10.28
CA SER A 381 -2.09 -52.55 9.59
C SER A 381 -2.48 -53.55 8.48
N PHE A 382 -1.48 -54.17 7.84
CA PHE A 382 -1.61 -55.04 6.66
C PHE A 382 -2.54 -56.25 6.84
N GLN A 383 -3.24 -56.59 5.73
CA GLN A 383 -4.05 -57.80 5.55
C GLN A 383 -3.77 -58.43 4.17
N TYR A 384 -3.86 -59.76 4.08
CA TYR A 384 -3.43 -60.56 2.93
C TYR A 384 -4.55 -61.45 2.39
N PHE A 385 -4.89 -61.30 1.11
CA PHE A 385 -5.95 -62.05 0.44
C PHE A 385 -5.43 -62.71 -0.84
N ILE A 386 -5.69 -64.01 -1.03
CA ILE A 386 -5.41 -64.70 -2.30
C ILE A 386 -6.68 -64.64 -3.15
N ASN A 387 -6.72 -63.76 -4.15
CA ASN A 387 -7.93 -63.47 -4.92
C ASN A 387 -8.17 -64.48 -6.06
N SER A 388 -7.11 -65.02 -6.65
CA SER A 388 -7.19 -65.94 -7.78
C SER A 388 -6.05 -66.94 -7.79
N GLY A 389 -6.27 -68.10 -8.42
CA GLY A 389 -5.28 -69.16 -8.62
C GLY A 389 -5.21 -70.21 -7.50
N ASN A 390 -5.83 -69.98 -6.34
CA ASN A 390 -5.86 -70.91 -5.21
C ASN A 390 -6.89 -72.05 -5.42
N ILE A 391 -6.74 -72.81 -6.50
CA ILE A 391 -7.58 -73.98 -6.79
C ILE A 391 -7.54 -74.94 -5.59
N ASN A 392 -8.70 -75.53 -5.25
CA ASN A 392 -8.90 -76.43 -4.11
C ASN A 392 -8.48 -75.86 -2.73
N ASN A 393 -8.21 -74.55 -2.63
CA ASN A 393 -7.80 -73.84 -1.41
C ASN A 393 -6.58 -74.47 -0.71
N HIS A 394 -5.56 -74.90 -1.45
CA HIS A 394 -4.35 -75.47 -0.83
C HIS A 394 -3.54 -74.46 -0.03
N PHE A 395 -3.62 -73.16 -0.33
CA PHE A 395 -2.72 -72.14 0.24
C PHE A 395 -3.46 -71.11 1.08
N ALA A 396 -2.85 -70.68 2.19
CA ALA A 396 -3.31 -69.54 2.98
C ALA A 396 -2.13 -68.77 3.60
N PHE A 397 -2.36 -67.50 3.97
CA PHE A 397 -1.38 -66.69 4.68
C PHE A 397 -1.56 -66.78 6.19
N SER A 398 -0.46 -66.89 6.92
CA SER A 398 -0.43 -66.91 8.38
C SER A 398 0.72 -66.04 8.92
N PRO A 399 0.43 -64.96 9.68
CA PRO A 399 -0.92 -64.41 9.91
C PRO A 399 -1.53 -63.83 8.62
N SER A 400 -2.86 -63.85 8.49
CA SER A 400 -3.58 -63.26 7.36
C SER A 400 -3.83 -61.75 7.51
N ALA A 401 -3.67 -61.21 8.73
CA ALA A 401 -3.80 -59.79 9.04
C ALA A 401 -3.00 -59.44 10.32
N GLY A 402 -2.78 -58.15 10.58
CA GLY A 402 -2.18 -57.69 11.85
C GLY A 402 -0.65 -57.64 11.87
N SER A 403 0.01 -57.86 10.72
CA SER A 403 1.47 -57.91 10.61
C SER A 403 1.90 -57.61 9.18
N ASN A 404 3.03 -56.89 9.02
CA ASN A 404 3.67 -56.66 7.72
C ASN A 404 4.53 -57.84 7.22
N ILE A 405 4.58 -58.93 7.99
CA ILE A 405 5.28 -60.17 7.68
C ILE A 405 4.27 -61.32 7.69
N THR A 406 4.24 -62.12 6.63
CA THR A 406 3.40 -63.32 6.58
C THR A 406 4.10 -64.51 5.91
N SER A 407 3.68 -65.71 6.30
CA SER A 407 4.17 -67.00 5.81
C SER A 407 3.09 -67.71 4.99
N LEU A 408 3.50 -68.48 3.97
CA LEU A 408 2.57 -69.20 3.09
C LEU A 408 2.39 -70.64 3.59
N MET A 409 1.25 -70.91 4.19
CA MET A 409 0.93 -72.22 4.77
C MET A 409 0.21 -73.11 3.77
N LEU A 410 0.56 -74.40 3.74
CA LEU A 410 -0.27 -75.42 3.12
C LEU A 410 -1.47 -75.74 4.05
N THR A 411 -2.69 -75.62 3.55
CA THR A 411 -3.93 -75.79 4.32
C THR A 411 -4.73 -77.03 3.92
N ASN A 412 -4.75 -77.39 2.64
CA ASN A 412 -5.28 -78.68 2.16
C ASN A 412 -4.15 -79.53 1.54
N PRO A 413 -4.10 -80.85 1.79
CA PRO A 413 -3.10 -81.74 1.20
C PRO A 413 -3.34 -81.90 -0.31
N PHE A 414 -2.31 -82.25 -1.08
CA PHE A 414 -2.45 -82.51 -2.51
C PHE A 414 -2.91 -83.96 -2.77
N ASP A 415 -4.02 -84.15 -3.47
CA ASP A 415 -4.56 -85.46 -3.85
C ASP A 415 -4.11 -85.92 -5.24
N TYR A 416 -2.83 -86.26 -5.32
CA TYR A 416 -2.25 -86.94 -6.49
C TYR A 416 -2.66 -88.41 -6.58
N SER A 417 -2.88 -89.08 -5.43
CA SER A 417 -3.11 -90.53 -5.36
C SER A 417 -4.49 -90.97 -5.84
N SER A 418 -5.52 -90.15 -5.63
CA SER A 418 -6.90 -90.44 -6.09
C SER A 418 -7.24 -89.70 -7.39
N GLY A 419 -6.38 -88.77 -7.82
CA GLY A 419 -6.60 -87.91 -8.99
C GLY A 419 -7.58 -86.75 -8.74
N GLY A 420 -7.83 -86.38 -7.47
CA GLY A 420 -8.67 -85.23 -7.12
C GLY A 420 -8.08 -83.89 -7.57
N ASP A 421 -6.76 -83.77 -7.60
CA ASP A 421 -6.07 -82.58 -8.12
C ASP A 421 -5.68 -82.75 -9.59
N THR A 422 -6.22 -81.90 -10.46
CA THR A 422 -5.85 -81.83 -11.88
C THR A 422 -4.81 -80.75 -12.18
N THR A 423 -4.43 -79.94 -11.19
CA THR A 423 -3.56 -78.77 -11.38
C THR A 423 -2.32 -78.85 -10.51
N TRP A 424 -1.16 -78.76 -11.17
CA TRP A 424 0.16 -78.92 -10.54
C TRP A 424 1.03 -77.66 -10.66
N ASN A 425 0.52 -76.59 -11.29
CA ASN A 425 1.15 -75.28 -11.33
C ASN A 425 0.09 -74.21 -11.00
N TYR A 426 0.35 -73.42 -9.95
CA TYR A 426 -0.58 -72.46 -9.37
C TYR A 426 -0.04 -71.04 -9.54
N ASN A 427 -0.86 -70.15 -10.11
CA ASN A 427 -0.52 -68.75 -10.34
C ASN A 427 -1.34 -67.89 -9.36
N LEU A 428 -0.85 -67.71 -8.14
CA LEU A 428 -1.56 -66.97 -7.10
C LEU A 428 -1.39 -65.47 -7.31
N ILE A 429 -2.50 -64.73 -7.35
CA ILE A 429 -2.49 -63.26 -7.23
C ILE A 429 -2.92 -62.90 -5.81
N VAL A 430 -2.00 -62.28 -5.08
CA VAL A 430 -2.16 -61.86 -3.69
C VAL A 430 -2.38 -60.36 -3.65
N TYR A 431 -3.45 -59.96 -2.99
CA TYR A 431 -3.78 -58.57 -2.70
C TYR A 431 -3.39 -58.28 -1.25
N ILE A 432 -2.71 -57.16 -1.03
CA ILE A 432 -2.24 -56.70 0.27
C ILE A 432 -2.85 -55.34 0.52
N THR A 433 -3.72 -55.24 1.52
CA THR A 433 -4.38 -53.99 1.92
C THR A 433 -3.76 -53.47 3.20
N ASP A 434 -3.61 -52.15 3.33
CA ASP A 434 -3.26 -51.48 4.60
C ASP A 434 -4.34 -51.62 5.70
N GLY A 435 -5.57 -52.00 5.35
CA GLY A 435 -6.67 -52.14 6.30
C GLY A 435 -7.18 -50.83 6.93
N ASN A 436 -6.77 -49.65 6.43
CA ASN A 436 -7.07 -48.31 6.97
C ASN A 436 -6.69 -48.12 8.47
N LEU A 437 -5.80 -48.96 9.01
CA LEU A 437 -5.28 -48.83 10.39
C LEU A 437 -4.13 -47.81 10.43
N LEU A 438 -4.50 -46.56 10.19
CA LEU A 438 -3.61 -45.41 10.15
C LEU A 438 -3.06 -45.00 11.53
N SER A 439 -1.98 -44.22 11.49
CA SER A 439 -1.70 -43.18 12.50
C SER A 439 -3.00 -42.46 12.89
N ALA A 440 -3.22 -42.20 14.19
CA ALA A 440 -4.53 -41.89 14.78
C ALA A 440 -5.12 -40.48 14.44
N LYS A 441 -4.83 -39.96 13.25
CA LYS A 441 -5.26 -38.65 12.72
C LYS A 441 -5.62 -38.66 11.23
N ALA A 442 -5.10 -39.61 10.45
CA ALA A 442 -5.16 -39.55 9.00
C ALA A 442 -6.51 -40.01 8.44
N THR A 443 -6.79 -39.65 7.18
CA THR A 443 -8.04 -39.99 6.49
C THR A 443 -7.79 -40.46 5.06
N GLY A 444 -8.25 -41.66 4.69
CA GLY A 444 -8.12 -42.17 3.34
C GLY A 444 -9.00 -43.38 3.03
N LEU A 445 -8.85 -43.90 1.81
CA LEU A 445 -9.41 -45.17 1.38
C LEU A 445 -8.36 -46.27 1.59
N ILE A 446 -8.81 -47.51 1.78
CA ILE A 446 -7.94 -48.69 1.81
C ILE A 446 -7.24 -48.80 0.45
N GLN A 447 -5.92 -48.62 0.43
CA GLN A 447 -5.09 -48.83 -0.75
C GLN A 447 -4.71 -50.32 -0.84
N THR A 448 -4.28 -50.75 -2.03
CA THR A 448 -4.03 -52.18 -2.26
C THR A 448 -2.82 -52.43 -3.17
N GLY A 449 -1.82 -53.10 -2.60
CA GLY A 449 -0.70 -53.69 -3.31
C GLY A 449 -1.02 -55.07 -3.87
N THR A 450 -0.21 -55.53 -4.83
CA THR A 450 -0.35 -56.86 -5.44
C THR A 450 0.99 -57.59 -5.56
N VAL A 451 1.00 -58.88 -5.22
CA VAL A 451 2.17 -59.77 -5.33
C VAL A 451 1.75 -61.04 -6.09
N SER A 452 2.63 -61.54 -6.96
CA SER A 452 2.40 -62.79 -7.70
C SER A 452 3.26 -63.93 -7.14
N LEU A 453 2.67 -65.10 -6.94
CA LEU A 453 3.40 -66.33 -6.60
C LEU A 453 3.12 -67.40 -7.65
N PHE A 454 4.18 -67.88 -8.30
CA PHE A 454 4.17 -69.11 -9.09
C PHE A 454 4.54 -70.28 -8.19
N ILE A 455 3.71 -71.32 -8.12
CA ILE A 455 3.96 -72.50 -7.28
C ILE A 455 3.84 -73.76 -8.13
N SER A 456 4.95 -74.46 -8.33
CA SER A 456 4.98 -75.75 -9.01
C SER A 456 5.00 -76.90 -8.00
N VAL A 457 4.07 -77.84 -8.13
CA VAL A 457 3.93 -78.99 -7.23
C VAL A 457 4.49 -80.23 -7.93
N TYR A 458 5.44 -80.93 -7.29
CA TYR A 458 6.20 -82.02 -7.90
C TYR A 458 6.16 -83.30 -7.05
N VAL A 459 6.33 -84.46 -7.70
CA VAL A 459 6.37 -85.76 -7.01
C VAL A 459 7.81 -86.14 -6.70
N PRO A 460 8.20 -86.33 -5.42
CA PRO A 460 9.54 -86.78 -5.05
C PRO A 460 9.90 -88.12 -5.72
N GLY A 461 11.15 -88.25 -6.18
CA GLY A 461 11.65 -89.48 -6.83
C GLY A 461 11.21 -89.70 -8.27
N LEU A 462 10.04 -89.20 -8.69
CA LEU A 462 9.55 -89.24 -10.08
C LEU A 462 9.95 -87.99 -10.89
N THR A 463 10.20 -86.86 -10.23
CA THR A 463 10.54 -85.59 -10.87
C THR A 463 11.97 -85.19 -10.56
N THR A 464 12.84 -85.11 -11.56
CA THR A 464 14.14 -84.44 -11.41
C THR A 464 13.91 -82.94 -11.31
N LEU A 465 14.22 -82.35 -10.16
CA LEU A 465 14.26 -80.90 -9.97
C LEU A 465 15.37 -80.29 -10.84
N THR A 466 15.03 -79.79 -12.02
CA THR A 466 15.91 -78.94 -12.83
C THR A 466 15.98 -77.55 -12.21
N THR A 467 16.67 -77.41 -11.08
CA THR A 467 17.00 -76.11 -10.49
C THR A 467 17.89 -75.36 -11.48
N THR A 468 17.27 -74.56 -12.34
CA THR A 468 17.96 -73.75 -13.32
C THR A 468 18.68 -72.64 -12.56
N THR A 469 19.99 -72.77 -12.36
CA THR A 469 20.84 -71.75 -11.73
C THR A 469 21.13 -70.59 -12.69
N THR A 470 20.10 -70.14 -13.42
CA THR A 470 20.05 -68.81 -14.03
C THR A 470 19.74 -67.82 -12.90
N PRO A 471 20.69 -66.98 -12.47
CA PRO A 471 20.31 -65.81 -11.68
C PRO A 471 19.40 -64.95 -12.56
N GLN A 472 18.13 -64.82 -12.19
CA GLN A 472 17.34 -63.71 -12.69
C GLN A 472 17.99 -62.45 -12.12
N ASN A 473 18.67 -61.70 -12.99
CA ASN A 473 19.26 -60.42 -12.65
C ASN A 473 18.13 -59.46 -12.27
N VAL A 474 17.86 -59.36 -10.96
CA VAL A 474 17.01 -58.31 -10.41
C VAL A 474 17.76 -57.01 -10.64
N TYR A 475 17.34 -56.27 -11.67
CA TYR A 475 17.83 -54.92 -11.93
C TYR A 475 17.36 -54.00 -10.81
N VAL A 476 18.15 -53.90 -9.74
CA VAL A 476 17.99 -52.88 -8.71
C VAL A 476 18.43 -51.56 -9.33
N THR A 477 17.50 -50.85 -9.98
CA THR A 477 17.74 -49.57 -10.62
C THR A 477 17.93 -48.47 -9.56
N GLN A 478 19.13 -48.39 -8.97
CA GLN A 478 19.50 -47.23 -8.16
C GLN A 478 19.64 -46.00 -9.07
N THR A 479 18.61 -45.16 -9.10
CA THR A 479 18.64 -43.84 -9.74
C THR A 479 19.49 -42.86 -8.94
N LEU A 480 20.81 -43.05 -9.00
CA LEU A 480 21.77 -42.04 -8.57
C LEU A 480 21.82 -40.93 -9.62
N ASN A 481 21.39 -39.72 -9.24
CA ASN A 481 21.45 -38.53 -10.09
C ASN A 481 22.90 -38.06 -10.27
N ALA A 482 23.62 -38.72 -11.18
CA ALA A 482 24.98 -38.36 -11.56
C ALA A 482 24.98 -37.10 -12.42
N TYR A 483 25.07 -35.93 -11.78
CA TYR A 483 25.34 -34.66 -12.46
C TYR A 483 26.70 -34.72 -13.15
N SER A 484 26.71 -34.72 -14.49
CA SER A 484 27.94 -34.59 -15.27
C SER A 484 28.42 -33.13 -15.26
N ALA A 485 29.62 -32.90 -14.73
CA ALA A 485 30.13 -31.55 -14.45
C ALA A 485 31.20 -31.07 -15.44
N THR A 486 30.99 -31.22 -16.76
CA THR A 486 31.86 -30.62 -17.80
C THR A 486 31.14 -30.34 -19.13
N ALA A 487 30.90 -29.06 -19.42
CA ALA A 487 30.84 -28.48 -20.78
C ALA A 487 31.17 -26.99 -20.67
N TRP A 488 32.09 -26.46 -21.48
CA TRP A 488 32.60 -25.08 -21.38
C TRP A 488 32.35 -24.24 -22.64
N TYR A 489 32.52 -22.94 -22.47
CA TYR A 489 32.12 -21.83 -23.35
C TYR A 489 33.38 -21.27 -24.09
N VAL A 490 33.36 -21.09 -25.43
CA VAL A 490 34.33 -20.24 -26.21
C VAL A 490 33.59 -19.36 -27.26
N PRO A 491 33.92 -18.06 -27.49
CA PRO A 491 33.11 -17.18 -28.36
C PRO A 491 33.67 -16.75 -29.72
N PHE A 492 32.73 -16.40 -30.59
CA PHE A 492 32.92 -15.47 -31.69
C PHE A 492 32.16 -14.16 -31.45
N VAL A 493 32.85 -13.02 -31.58
CA VAL A 493 32.25 -11.68 -31.50
C VAL A 493 31.88 -11.21 -32.90
N ILE A 494 30.58 -10.99 -33.14
CA ILE A 494 30.10 -10.43 -34.41
C ILE A 494 30.39 -8.92 -34.42
N THR A 495 31.17 -8.45 -35.40
CA THR A 495 31.50 -7.02 -35.53
C THR A 495 30.48 -6.27 -36.40
N LEU A 496 30.46 -4.94 -36.27
CA LEU A 496 29.46 -4.06 -36.90
C LEU A 496 29.37 -4.20 -38.43
N GLY A 497 30.47 -4.58 -39.09
CA GLY A 497 30.52 -4.81 -40.54
C GLY A 497 29.63 -5.96 -41.03
N SER A 498 29.47 -7.02 -40.22
CA SER A 498 28.65 -8.18 -40.58
C SER A 498 27.15 -7.82 -40.65
N LEU A 499 26.68 -6.95 -39.76
CA LEU A 499 25.30 -6.43 -39.77
C LEU A 499 25.04 -5.55 -41.01
N LEU A 500 26.02 -4.73 -41.39
CA LEU A 500 25.93 -3.83 -42.53
C LEU A 500 25.85 -4.62 -43.86
N LEU A 501 26.57 -5.74 -43.97
CA LEU A 501 26.50 -6.65 -45.11
C LEU A 501 25.13 -7.35 -45.23
N LEU A 502 24.56 -7.78 -44.10
CA LEU A 502 23.22 -8.39 -44.04
C LEU A 502 22.10 -7.41 -44.44
N GLY A 503 22.19 -6.15 -44.03
CA GLY A 503 21.23 -5.12 -44.46
C GLY A 503 21.24 -4.90 -45.99
N LEU A 504 22.43 -4.93 -46.59
CA LEU A 504 22.61 -4.82 -48.05
C LEU A 504 22.03 -6.03 -48.80
N LEU A 505 22.18 -7.24 -48.25
CA LEU A 505 21.59 -8.46 -48.80
C LEU A 505 20.05 -8.46 -48.70
N GLY A 506 19.49 -7.99 -47.58
CA GLY A 506 18.05 -7.87 -47.39
C GLY A 506 17.38 -6.92 -48.39
N LEU A 507 18.05 -5.79 -48.69
CA LEU A 507 17.59 -4.84 -49.72
C LEU A 507 17.51 -5.49 -51.11
N LEU A 508 18.48 -6.33 -51.46
CA LEU A 508 18.53 -7.06 -52.73
C LEU A 508 17.37 -8.06 -52.86
N ILE A 509 17.07 -8.80 -51.79
CA ILE A 509 15.98 -9.79 -51.75
C ILE A 509 14.60 -9.11 -51.85
N TYR A 510 14.42 -7.97 -51.18
CA TYR A 510 13.20 -7.16 -51.29
C TYR A 510 12.94 -6.66 -52.72
N LEU A 511 13.99 -6.24 -53.43
CA LEU A 511 13.89 -5.83 -54.84
C LEU A 511 13.50 -7.01 -55.75
N LEU A 512 14.05 -8.21 -55.52
CA LEU A 512 13.68 -9.43 -56.26
C LEU A 512 12.22 -9.85 -56.02
N ALA A 513 11.74 -9.79 -54.77
CA ALA A 513 10.37 -10.18 -54.41
C ALA A 513 9.29 -9.30 -55.05
N LYS A 514 9.62 -8.03 -55.36
CA LYS A 514 8.64 -7.05 -55.87
C LYS A 514 8.23 -7.23 -57.34
N TYR A 515 8.94 -8.07 -58.12
CA TYR A 515 8.81 -8.13 -59.58
C TYR A 515 8.38 -9.48 -60.18
N CYS A 516 7.90 -10.45 -59.39
CA CYS A 516 7.53 -11.78 -59.90
C CYS A 516 6.17 -12.30 -59.38
N PRO A 517 5.16 -12.56 -60.24
CA PRO A 517 3.83 -13.03 -59.83
C PRO A 517 3.69 -14.57 -59.84
N CYS A 518 3.10 -15.13 -58.79
CA CYS A 518 2.82 -16.58 -58.67
C CYS A 518 1.40 -16.96 -59.13
N ARG A 519 1.15 -18.28 -59.31
CA ARG A 519 -0.20 -18.85 -59.56
C ARG A 519 -0.46 -20.06 -58.65
N ALA A 520 -1.73 -20.44 -58.52
CA ALA A 520 -2.27 -21.21 -57.38
C ALA A 520 -2.16 -22.75 -57.46
N SER A 521 -2.56 -23.42 -56.36
CA SER A 521 -2.58 -24.89 -56.16
C SER A 521 -3.96 -25.38 -55.68
N PRO A 522 -4.41 -26.59 -56.03
CA PRO A 522 -5.64 -27.24 -55.52
C PRO A 522 -5.38 -28.36 -54.48
N GLN A 523 -6.45 -28.96 -53.95
CA GLN A 523 -6.48 -29.97 -52.86
C GLN A 523 -6.40 -31.45 -53.32
N PRO A 524 -6.13 -32.42 -52.40
CA PRO A 524 -5.98 -33.86 -52.66
C PRO A 524 -7.20 -34.72 -52.22
N ASP A 525 -7.25 -36.01 -52.60
CA ASP A 525 -8.24 -36.98 -52.06
C ASP A 525 -7.88 -38.49 -52.18
N THR A 526 -8.26 -39.28 -51.15
CA THR A 526 -8.54 -40.75 -51.03
C THR A 526 -7.56 -41.89 -51.49
N GLU A 527 -7.95 -43.18 -51.29
CA GLU A 527 -7.10 -44.43 -51.23
C GLU A 527 -7.47 -45.54 -52.30
N MET A 528 -7.24 -46.89 -52.26
CA MET A 528 -6.85 -47.91 -51.23
C MET A 528 -6.46 -49.32 -51.83
N LEU A 529 -6.08 -50.31 -50.98
CA LEU A 529 -6.19 -51.80 -51.09
C LEU A 529 -5.29 -52.69 -52.03
N ILE A 530 -4.20 -53.29 -51.51
CA ILE A 530 -3.99 -54.74 -51.09
C ILE A 530 -4.53 -55.92 -52.00
N PRO A 531 -3.97 -57.19 -52.11
CA PRO A 531 -2.64 -57.77 -51.69
C PRO A 531 -1.57 -58.48 -52.65
N PRO A 532 -1.66 -59.74 -53.20
CA PRO A 532 -0.70 -60.84 -52.83
C PRO A 532 0.04 -61.68 -53.93
N GLU A 533 1.20 -62.30 -53.60
CA GLU A 533 1.55 -63.77 -53.69
C GLU A 533 3.08 -64.08 -53.53
N LYS A 534 3.42 -65.08 -52.67
CA LYS A 534 4.52 -66.10 -52.67
C LYS A 534 5.84 -65.84 -53.49
N LYS A 535 7.08 -66.14 -53.03
CA LYS A 535 7.58 -67.38 -52.36
C LYS A 535 9.09 -67.35 -51.93
N LYS A 536 9.42 -67.93 -50.75
CA LYS A 536 10.69 -68.56 -50.28
C LYS A 536 12.08 -67.84 -50.23
N VAL A 537 12.50 -67.52 -49.00
CA VAL A 537 13.76 -67.88 -48.27
C VAL A 537 15.15 -67.60 -48.86
N LYS A 538 15.91 -66.74 -48.16
CA LYS A 538 17.29 -66.98 -47.69
C LYS A 538 17.51 -66.28 -46.34
N HIS A 539 18.52 -66.68 -45.56
CA HIS A 539 18.89 -66.04 -44.29
C HIS A 539 20.01 -65.02 -44.49
N ASP A 540 19.84 -63.83 -43.90
CA ASP A 540 20.91 -62.91 -43.50
C ASP A 540 20.46 -62.17 -42.23
N VAL A 541 21.40 -61.76 -41.36
CA VAL A 541 21.09 -61.15 -40.06
C VAL A 541 20.98 -59.63 -40.21
N PHE A 542 19.77 -59.09 -40.06
CA PHE A 542 19.50 -57.65 -40.03
C PHE A 542 19.31 -57.13 -38.60
N TRP A 543 19.99 -56.03 -38.27
CA TRP A 543 19.66 -55.20 -37.12
C TRP A 543 18.58 -54.19 -37.54
N GLU A 544 17.31 -54.57 -37.39
CA GLU A 544 16.19 -53.66 -37.63
C GLU A 544 15.97 -52.74 -36.42
N MET A 545 16.43 -51.48 -36.52
CA MET A 545 16.02 -50.44 -35.58
C MET A 545 14.55 -50.11 -35.81
N THR A 546 13.67 -50.53 -34.91
CA THR A 546 12.23 -50.23 -34.97
C THR A 546 11.97 -48.73 -34.83
N LYS A 547 11.95 -48.01 -35.96
CA LYS A 547 11.70 -46.57 -36.01
C LYS A 547 10.22 -46.29 -35.71
N ILE A 548 9.91 -46.12 -34.42
CA ILE A 548 8.59 -45.69 -33.97
C ILE A 548 8.33 -44.29 -34.54
N ASN A 549 7.50 -44.21 -35.58
CA ASN A 549 6.99 -42.94 -36.08
C ASN A 549 5.96 -42.39 -35.07
N THR A 550 6.43 -41.64 -34.07
CA THR A 550 5.58 -40.80 -33.25
C THR A 550 4.92 -39.75 -34.13
N VAL A 551 3.65 -39.95 -34.44
CA VAL A 551 2.78 -38.93 -35.01
C VAL A 551 2.49 -37.92 -33.91
N PHE A 552 2.82 -36.66 -34.13
CA PHE A 552 2.48 -35.57 -33.20
C PHE A 552 1.06 -35.07 -33.54
N ASP A 553 0.24 -34.81 -32.53
CA ASP A 553 -1.21 -34.54 -32.67
C ASP A 553 -1.62 -33.12 -32.23
N GLY A 554 -0.67 -32.30 -31.77
CA GLY A 554 -0.87 -30.88 -31.51
C GLY A 554 0.42 -30.07 -31.50
N GLU A 555 0.28 -28.74 -31.57
CA GLU A 555 1.35 -27.75 -31.40
C GLU A 555 1.03 -26.81 -30.25
N ALA A 556 2.05 -26.40 -29.50
CA ALA A 556 1.94 -25.44 -28.42
C ALA A 556 3.15 -24.50 -28.40
N GLN A 557 2.93 -23.25 -27.98
CA GLN A 557 3.99 -22.28 -27.77
C GLN A 557 4.43 -22.31 -26.30
N ASP A 558 5.73 -22.35 -26.05
CA ASP A 558 6.31 -22.23 -24.70
C ASP A 558 6.18 -20.77 -24.22
N PRO A 559 5.51 -20.51 -23.08
CA PRO A 559 5.31 -19.15 -22.56
C PRO A 559 6.60 -18.49 -22.05
N ILE A 560 7.70 -19.22 -21.86
CA ILE A 560 8.98 -18.69 -21.40
C ILE A 560 9.90 -18.36 -22.60
N THR A 561 10.02 -19.25 -23.58
CA THR A 561 10.93 -19.05 -24.73
C THR A 561 10.26 -18.55 -26.01
N GLY A 562 8.92 -18.52 -26.07
CA GLY A 562 8.15 -18.13 -27.26
C GLY A 562 8.26 -19.11 -28.43
N ARG A 563 8.93 -20.25 -28.28
CA ARG A 563 9.14 -21.26 -29.34
C ARG A 563 7.96 -22.22 -29.43
N ILE A 564 7.71 -22.75 -30.63
CA ILE A 564 6.66 -23.73 -30.87
C ILE A 564 7.24 -25.15 -30.78
N TYR A 565 6.56 -26.02 -30.04
CA TYR A 565 6.81 -27.45 -30.00
C TYR A 565 5.59 -28.25 -30.44
N GLU A 566 5.84 -29.33 -31.16
CA GLU A 566 4.87 -30.37 -31.46
C GLU A 566 4.81 -31.37 -30.29
N TYR A 567 3.62 -31.85 -29.93
CA TYR A 567 3.42 -32.83 -28.88
C TYR A 567 2.52 -34.00 -29.31
N ASN A 568 2.60 -35.11 -28.59
CA ASN A 568 1.66 -36.23 -28.70
C ASN A 568 0.89 -36.37 -27.37
N SER A 569 -0.43 -36.22 -27.43
CA SER A 569 -1.33 -36.22 -26.28
C SER A 569 -1.39 -37.54 -25.49
N LYS A 570 -1.02 -38.66 -26.11
CA LYS A 570 -1.15 -40.02 -25.55
C LYS A 570 0.16 -40.62 -25.04
N SER A 571 1.30 -40.21 -25.58
CA SER A 571 2.63 -40.67 -25.14
C SER A 571 3.41 -39.62 -24.35
N GLY A 572 2.93 -38.37 -24.31
CA GLY A 572 3.62 -37.25 -23.66
C GLY A 572 4.88 -36.78 -24.40
N ALA A 573 5.24 -37.40 -25.53
CA ALA A 573 6.39 -37.01 -26.33
C ALA A 573 6.24 -35.59 -26.87
N ARG A 574 7.33 -34.81 -26.85
CA ARG A 574 7.40 -33.44 -27.36
C ARG A 574 8.65 -33.26 -28.21
N ARG A 575 8.58 -32.46 -29.27
CA ARG A 575 9.76 -32.01 -30.04
C ARG A 575 9.61 -30.53 -30.41
N TRP A 576 10.70 -29.77 -30.35
CA TRP A 576 10.71 -28.42 -30.90
C TRP A 576 10.56 -28.47 -32.42
N LYS A 577 9.80 -27.53 -32.98
CA LYS A 577 9.61 -27.42 -34.43
C LYS A 577 10.84 -26.74 -35.03
N ASP A 578 11.49 -27.39 -36.00
CA ASP A 578 12.86 -27.07 -36.41
C ASP A 578 13.05 -25.61 -36.88
N THR A 579 13.85 -24.86 -36.13
CA THR A 579 14.46 -23.58 -36.55
C THR A 579 15.93 -23.63 -36.19
N GLN A 580 16.79 -23.70 -37.20
CA GLN A 580 18.22 -23.99 -37.05
C GLN A 580 18.97 -22.85 -36.34
N GLN A 581 19.72 -23.20 -35.30
CA GLN A 581 20.67 -22.33 -34.60
C GLN A 581 22.12 -22.75 -34.89
N PRO A 582 23.08 -21.83 -34.68
CA PRO A 582 24.28 -22.16 -33.91
C PRO A 582 24.47 -21.23 -32.69
N ILE A 583 25.43 -21.57 -31.80
CA ILE A 583 25.76 -20.86 -30.54
C ILE A 583 27.27 -20.86 -30.36
N GLU A 584 27.86 -19.75 -29.89
CA GLU A 584 29.18 -19.63 -29.22
C GLU A 584 29.28 -18.26 -28.47
N SER A 585 30.19 -18.02 -27.50
CA SER A 585 30.02 -18.31 -26.06
C SER A 585 31.20 -17.93 -25.07
N GLY A 586 31.21 -16.82 -24.33
CA GLY A 586 31.98 -16.70 -23.05
C GLY A 586 33.51 -16.40 -22.98
N GLN A 587 34.20 -16.86 -21.92
CA GLN A 587 35.67 -16.80 -21.69
C GLN A 587 36.07 -17.73 -20.51
N THR A 588 37.37 -18.01 -20.29
CA THR A 588 37.87 -19.14 -19.46
C THR A 588 38.40 -18.80 -18.06
N LEU A 589 38.36 -19.79 -17.15
CA LEU A 589 39.16 -19.87 -15.92
C LEU A 589 40.29 -20.94 -16.04
N PRO A 590 41.31 -20.97 -15.16
CA PRO A 590 42.40 -21.95 -15.21
C PRO A 590 42.04 -23.34 -14.64
N GLN A 591 42.77 -24.37 -15.07
CA GLN A 591 42.66 -25.75 -14.57
C GLN A 591 43.52 -26.01 -13.32
N VAL A 592 43.20 -27.08 -12.59
CA VAL A 592 43.98 -27.63 -11.47
C VAL A 592 44.84 -28.82 -11.94
N ALA A 593 46.07 -28.92 -11.45
CA ALA A 593 46.99 -30.04 -11.69
C ALA A 593 47.05 -31.02 -10.49
N VAL A 594 47.68 -32.18 -10.68
CA VAL A 594 47.39 -33.43 -9.94
C VAL A 594 48.52 -33.84 -8.97
N LEU A 595 48.13 -34.23 -7.73
CA LEU A 595 48.73 -35.20 -6.75
C LEU A 595 50.27 -35.23 -6.54
N PRO A 596 50.77 -35.39 -5.28
CA PRO A 596 50.60 -36.67 -4.57
C PRO A 596 50.49 -36.66 -3.03
N VAL A 597 50.37 -37.86 -2.49
CA VAL A 597 50.27 -38.24 -1.06
C VAL A 597 51.53 -37.89 -0.26
N GLY A 598 51.38 -37.42 0.98
CA GLY A 598 52.50 -37.20 1.91
C GLY A 598 52.07 -36.99 3.38
N THR A 599 52.43 -37.94 4.24
CA THR A 599 52.26 -37.94 5.71
C THR A 599 52.99 -36.81 6.43
N THR A 600 52.43 -36.27 7.53
CA THR A 600 53.05 -36.19 8.91
C THR A 600 52.26 -35.27 9.87
N GLN A 601 52.59 -35.34 11.17
CA GLN A 601 52.03 -34.55 12.29
C GLN A 601 52.77 -33.19 12.48
N PRO A 602 52.24 -32.26 13.30
CA PRO A 602 52.62 -30.84 13.26
C PRO A 602 53.84 -30.48 14.11
N PRO A 603 54.51 -29.33 13.82
CA PRO A 603 55.38 -28.64 14.75
C PRO A 603 54.62 -27.62 15.60
N GLU A 604 54.96 -27.53 16.88
CA GLU A 604 54.57 -26.42 17.75
C GLU A 604 55.45 -25.18 17.49
N SER A 605 54.83 -23.99 17.46
CA SER A 605 55.34 -22.78 18.14
C SER A 605 56.72 -22.21 17.69
N THR A 606 57.32 -21.17 18.30
CA THR A 606 57.04 -20.40 19.54
C THR A 606 57.55 -18.94 19.42
N VAL A 607 57.32 -18.12 20.47
CA VAL A 607 58.24 -17.05 20.97
C VAL A 607 58.30 -15.75 20.12
N LYS A 608 58.21 -14.52 20.65
CA LYS A 608 58.10 -13.89 22.01
C LYS A 608 57.41 -12.51 21.82
N ALA A 609 57.02 -11.66 22.79
CA ALA A 609 57.26 -11.54 24.25
C ALA A 609 56.24 -10.50 24.85
N VAL A 610 55.97 -10.34 26.16
CA VAL A 610 56.18 -11.19 27.36
C VAL A 610 55.39 -10.61 28.57
N THR A 611 54.52 -11.43 29.20
CA THR A 611 54.13 -11.48 30.65
C THR A 611 53.54 -10.23 31.36
N PRO A 612 53.12 -10.28 32.66
CA PRO A 612 52.94 -11.45 33.56
C PRO A 612 51.56 -11.63 34.24
N ARG A 613 51.29 -12.91 34.56
CA ARG A 613 50.62 -13.54 35.73
C ARG A 613 49.72 -12.70 36.68
N GLY A 614 48.61 -13.24 37.19
CA GLY A 614 48.12 -14.61 37.04
C GLY A 614 46.85 -14.96 37.86
N THR A 615 46.45 -16.23 37.76
CA THR A 615 45.21 -16.85 38.30
C THR A 615 45.60 -18.06 39.21
N PRO A 616 44.74 -19.06 39.56
CA PRO A 616 43.26 -19.17 39.63
C PRO A 616 42.75 -19.77 41.00
N ASN A 617 41.43 -20.00 41.18
CA ASN A 617 40.80 -21.36 41.27
C ASN A 617 39.43 -21.52 41.99
N LYS A 618 38.62 -22.41 41.40
CA LYS A 618 37.74 -23.48 41.97
C LYS A 618 36.54 -23.21 42.92
N ARG A 619 35.38 -23.59 42.35
CA ARG A 619 34.42 -24.66 42.77
C ARG A 619 33.34 -24.42 43.86
N GLU A 620 32.11 -24.69 43.38
CA GLU A 620 31.05 -25.57 43.95
C GLU A 620 30.19 -25.16 45.16
N LYS A 621 28.87 -25.25 44.91
CA LYS A 621 27.78 -25.78 45.77
C LYS A 621 27.17 -24.89 46.88
N THR A 622 25.93 -24.48 46.58
CA THR A 622 24.71 -24.49 47.44
C THR A 622 24.72 -25.54 48.58
N PRO A 623 24.05 -25.30 49.74
CA PRO A 623 22.59 -25.03 49.76
C PRO A 623 22.03 -24.06 50.82
N THR A 624 20.68 -23.98 50.80
CA THR A 624 19.68 -23.18 51.52
C THR A 624 19.77 -22.99 53.06
N ASN A 625 19.37 -21.77 53.49
CA ASN A 625 18.50 -21.45 54.66
C ASN A 625 19.02 -21.67 56.12
N PRO A 626 18.36 -21.09 57.16
CA PRO A 626 17.66 -19.78 57.25
C PRO A 626 17.78 -19.07 58.65
N ILE A 627 16.93 -18.04 58.90
CA ILE A 627 16.36 -17.62 60.21
C ILE A 627 17.18 -16.69 61.14
N LYS A 628 16.51 -15.60 61.59
CA LYS A 628 16.77 -14.71 62.77
C LYS A 628 18.06 -13.87 62.79
N SER A 629 18.23 -12.87 63.68
CA SER A 629 17.36 -11.77 64.18
C SER A 629 18.11 -11.03 65.29
N GLU A 630 18.10 -9.69 65.36
CA GLU A 630 18.06 -8.95 66.64
C GLU A 630 17.83 -7.43 66.48
N GLU A 631 17.71 -6.74 67.61
CA GLU A 631 17.05 -5.45 67.81
C GLU A 631 17.86 -4.57 68.78
N ASN A 632 18.02 -3.27 68.50
CA ASN A 632 18.34 -2.19 69.47
C ASN A 632 18.50 -0.81 68.76
N ALA A 633 18.47 0.36 69.41
CA ALA A 633 17.43 0.95 70.28
C ALA A 633 17.78 2.41 70.69
N LYS A 634 17.10 3.42 70.11
CA LYS A 634 16.90 4.80 70.67
C LYS A 634 18.19 5.68 70.89
N PRO A 635 18.11 6.97 71.34
CA PRO A 635 16.93 7.79 71.76
C PRO A 635 16.76 9.22 71.15
N ALA A 636 15.56 9.77 71.36
CA ALA A 636 15.13 11.20 71.47
C ALA A 636 15.35 12.18 70.27
N THR A 637 14.39 13.00 69.77
CA THR A 637 13.32 13.88 70.33
C THR A 637 13.85 15.08 71.15
N PRO A 638 13.28 16.32 71.09
CA PRO A 638 11.85 16.74 71.01
C PRO A 638 11.33 16.90 69.55
N LYS A 639 10.17 17.47 69.12
CA LYS A 639 8.82 17.96 69.57
C LYS A 639 8.06 18.35 68.25
N GLU A 640 6.81 18.78 68.09
CA GLU A 640 5.42 18.59 68.65
C GLU A 640 4.48 19.42 67.71
N THR A 641 3.14 19.27 67.59
CA THR A 641 2.08 18.40 68.13
C THR A 641 0.99 18.20 67.03
N THR A 642 -0.12 17.50 67.30
CA THR A 642 -1.35 17.46 66.47
C THR A 642 -2.61 17.78 67.29
N PRO A 643 -3.78 17.95 66.64
CA PRO A 643 -4.96 17.14 67.00
C PRO A 643 -5.65 16.50 65.75
N LYS A 644 -5.98 15.19 65.74
CA LYS A 644 -7.20 14.51 66.26
C LYS A 644 -8.48 14.71 65.40
N THR A 645 -9.41 13.76 65.17
CA THR A 645 -9.45 12.27 65.37
C THR A 645 -10.69 11.68 64.65
N GLN A 646 -10.49 10.69 63.74
CA GLN A 646 -11.31 9.48 63.42
C GLN A 646 -12.88 9.50 63.27
N PRO A 647 -13.56 8.40 62.81
CA PRO A 647 -14.75 8.50 61.93
C PRO A 647 -16.05 7.79 62.41
N GLU A 648 -17.14 7.90 61.63
CA GLU A 648 -18.09 6.77 61.42
C GLU A 648 -18.95 6.86 60.12
N LYS A 649 -20.03 6.06 60.00
CA LYS A 649 -20.72 5.63 58.75
C LYS A 649 -22.08 6.33 58.44
N PRO A 650 -22.77 6.08 57.30
CA PRO A 650 -23.64 7.07 56.63
C PRO A 650 -25.17 6.89 56.78
N ILE A 651 -25.94 7.97 56.51
CA ILE A 651 -27.42 7.98 56.37
C ILE A 651 -27.86 8.90 55.20
N THR A 652 -29.04 8.60 54.63
CA THR A 652 -29.75 9.17 53.46
C THR A 652 -30.26 10.62 53.60
N PRO A 653 -30.42 11.39 52.50
CA PRO A 653 -31.14 12.68 52.50
C PRO A 653 -32.63 12.60 52.11
N ASN A 654 -33.44 13.45 52.76
CA ASN A 654 -34.86 13.82 52.52
C ASN A 654 -35.13 15.05 53.42
N LYS A 655 -36.00 16.04 53.18
CA LYS A 655 -36.94 16.38 52.08
C LYS A 655 -37.50 17.81 52.33
N LEU A 656 -37.80 18.62 51.31
CA LEU A 656 -38.75 19.77 51.35
C LEU A 656 -38.99 20.25 49.89
N GLN A 657 -40.12 19.95 49.24
CA GLN A 657 -41.38 20.73 49.14
C GLN A 657 -41.25 22.11 48.43
N THR A 658 -41.61 22.27 47.15
CA THR A 658 -42.94 22.32 46.46
C THR A 658 -43.79 23.58 46.75
N PRO A 659 -44.23 24.33 45.72
CA PRO A 659 -45.55 24.10 45.07
C PRO A 659 -45.53 24.37 43.52
N ARG A 660 -46.56 24.21 42.67
CA ARG A 660 -47.89 23.51 42.65
C ARG A 660 -48.32 23.35 41.17
N GLU A 661 -49.15 22.35 40.83
CA GLU A 661 -49.83 22.23 39.51
C GLU A 661 -51.19 22.99 39.46
N PRO A 662 -51.88 23.04 38.29
CA PRO A 662 -52.85 21.97 37.97
C PRO A 662 -52.88 21.47 36.49
N SER A 663 -53.53 20.32 36.28
CA SER A 663 -53.77 19.55 35.03
C SER A 663 -55.27 19.72 34.57
N PRO A 664 -55.92 18.94 33.66
CA PRO A 664 -55.51 17.84 32.73
C PRO A 664 -56.17 17.90 31.29
N TYR A 665 -56.36 16.73 30.64
CA TYR A 665 -57.02 16.39 29.34
C TYR A 665 -56.14 16.48 28.06
N ALA A 666 -56.20 15.56 27.07
CA ALA A 666 -57.02 14.35 26.85
C ALA A 666 -56.26 13.20 26.10
N GLU A 667 -56.96 12.12 25.73
CA GLU A 667 -56.44 10.84 25.19
C GLU A 667 -56.04 10.78 23.68
N PRO A 668 -55.31 9.73 23.22
CA PRO A 668 -54.62 9.71 21.93
C PRO A 668 -55.36 9.02 20.76
N VAL A 669 -54.92 9.29 19.53
CA VAL A 669 -55.37 8.60 18.29
C VAL A 669 -54.16 8.15 17.45
N ARG A 670 -54.13 6.86 17.05
CA ARG A 670 -53.22 6.33 16.01
C ARG A 670 -53.88 6.49 14.62
N PRO A 671 -53.09 6.50 13.53
CA PRO A 671 -53.00 5.26 12.75
C PRO A 671 -51.61 4.94 12.15
N ASN A 672 -51.41 3.67 11.76
CA ASN A 672 -50.25 3.20 11.01
C ASN A 672 -50.25 3.70 9.55
N ARG A 673 -49.06 3.78 8.91
CA ARG A 673 -48.81 3.12 7.60
C ARG A 673 -47.33 2.99 7.25
N SER A 674 -47.05 2.06 6.34
CA SER A 674 -45.73 1.52 5.97
C SER A 674 -45.04 2.33 4.85
N PRO A 675 -43.72 2.13 4.56
CA PRO A 675 -42.96 3.00 3.65
C PRO A 675 -43.21 2.70 2.16
N LEU A 676 -42.83 3.67 1.30
CA LEU A 676 -42.92 3.60 -0.16
C LEU A 676 -41.54 3.79 -0.83
N SER A 677 -41.31 3.05 -1.92
CA SER A 677 -40.08 3.09 -2.72
C SER A 677 -40.03 4.29 -3.68
N PRO A 678 -38.83 4.76 -4.10
CA PRO A 678 -38.68 5.96 -4.93
C PRO A 678 -39.12 5.75 -6.40
N ARG A 679 -39.61 6.83 -7.02
CA ARG A 679 -39.92 6.90 -8.47
C ARG A 679 -38.93 7.81 -9.20
N ARG A 680 -38.75 7.55 -10.50
CA ARG A 680 -37.77 8.22 -11.38
C ARG A 680 -38.13 9.69 -11.70
N SER A 681 -37.12 10.54 -11.80
CA SER A 681 -37.18 11.89 -12.37
C SER A 681 -37.21 11.85 -13.92
N PRO A 682 -37.91 12.78 -14.59
CA PRO A 682 -37.80 12.97 -16.04
C PRO A 682 -36.58 13.82 -16.42
N LYS A 683 -36.02 13.62 -17.62
CA LYS A 683 -35.00 14.49 -18.21
C LYS A 683 -35.67 15.64 -18.99
N VAL A 684 -35.02 16.81 -19.00
CA VAL A 684 -35.34 17.96 -19.87
C VAL A 684 -34.14 18.22 -20.79
N TYR A 685 -34.39 18.53 -22.06
CA TYR A 685 -33.39 19.00 -23.02
C TYR A 685 -33.65 20.47 -23.36
N PRO A 686 -32.61 21.31 -23.52
CA PRO A 686 -32.78 22.70 -23.96
C PRO A 686 -32.98 22.78 -25.48
N ASN A 687 -33.88 23.67 -25.92
CA ASN A 687 -34.02 24.04 -27.34
C ASN A 687 -33.06 25.18 -27.70
N VAL A 688 -32.52 25.16 -28.91
CA VAL A 688 -31.74 26.26 -29.50
C VAL A 688 -32.60 26.97 -30.55
N PRO A 689 -32.73 28.32 -30.52
CA PRO A 689 -33.46 29.06 -31.55
C PRO A 689 -32.56 29.39 -32.75
N ASN A 690 -33.03 29.07 -33.96
CA ASN A 690 -32.44 29.60 -35.21
C ASN A 690 -33.11 30.93 -35.59
N THR A 691 -32.30 31.90 -36.02
CA THR A 691 -32.76 33.05 -36.83
C THR A 691 -31.77 33.28 -37.97
N PRO A 692 -32.23 33.47 -39.23
CA PRO A 692 -31.34 33.68 -40.37
C PRO A 692 -31.15 35.16 -40.68
N PHE A 693 -29.91 35.57 -41.00
CA PHE A 693 -29.54 36.16 -42.30
C PHE A 693 -28.00 36.21 -42.45
#